data_AF-A0A511YNZ8-F1
#
_entry.id   AF-A0A511YNZ8-F1
#
_cell.length_a   1.000
_cell.length_b   1.000
_cell.length_c   1.000
_cell.angle_alpha   90.00
_cell.angle_beta   90.00
_cell.angle_gamma   90.00
#
_symmetry.space_group_name_H-M   'P 1'
#
loop_
_entity.id
_entity.type
_entity.pdbx_description
1 polymer ?
#
loop_
_entity_poly.entity_id
_entity_poly.type
_entity_poly.pdbx_seq_one_letter_code
_entity_poly.pdbx_strand_id
1 'polypeptide(L)'
;MLLKTTNHLGGYTNTETELDFAGVAQRTNTYHLRRQGEIGVTLQERFVYDSGNRLLQHYHQVDNNPEELLADNTYNELSQLSNKKVGSALGLPPLQSIDYTYNIRGWLTGINRDQMSVPDLGGKLFSYKIKYTEKEGISNPNQTQFPGREVTAKYNGNIAEVDWRSVENIGNNPSVTPKRYGYAYDRLNRLTAGFYQTPNNPNVGENTESLEYDLNGNITSLFRTSVLEYGSTTPTKIDDLQYIYSAQNKGNKLITINDHSFNPTGYEGGGMEIRYDVNGNMTEMPDKGINKIDYNYLNLPDKINYSRGGTESAIITTRYSADGIKLQKENNTTIYGFNGSTTTTKITDYLDGFQYLMTLTPPPPGGFESLIMASSETGRALERQAYSFDGSSSSERNPVITKNPNLQFFATAEGFYDYVKNQYIYQYKDHLGNVRISFGRDSSGNLELVDANDYYPFGMNHLKSGNSFFGVSSYKNYKYNGKELQETGMYDYGARMYMADIGRWDVVDPAAELGRRFSPYNYAFDNPIMFVDPDGMWPWPTWSQVKNFASGYAKGAWSTAGSMVKGAATSTYTGITGGVREAGKVYNAYQKGGVSAAVNQYGKSLYETSGAKAIVQTAKGVAKGDAESIGSATVMVAAAVVTRTAAGGIKAGKAAIVTETTMNELTTTVKNTAADLKASGKAPAMVVGAELNGQTAVASSGPPPSVVAPQLEPVVSNLGGIGTRTEAGNVLGCCAEFQAGNKLLLDNPQATPSQVNFTEAIRPRTGQTVPMCDNCKATFGK
;
A
#
# COMPACT_ATOMS: atom_id res chain seq x y z
N MET A 1 -14.20 16.16 -14.27
CA MET A 1 -14.02 15.81 -12.84
C MET A 1 -12.92 16.69 -12.27
N LEU A 2 -13.10 17.30 -11.11
CA LEU A 2 -12.08 18.11 -10.44
C LEU A 2 -11.73 17.47 -9.09
N LEU A 3 -10.44 17.33 -8.82
CA LEU A 3 -9.89 16.84 -7.58
C LEU A 3 -8.91 17.88 -7.04
N LYS A 4 -8.97 18.15 -5.74
CA LYS A 4 -8.07 19.10 -5.09
C LYS A 4 -7.54 18.48 -3.80
N THR A 5 -6.22 18.41 -3.69
CA THR A 5 -5.51 18.08 -2.45
C THR A 5 -4.73 19.31 -2.00
N THR A 6 -4.64 19.47 -0.69
CA THR A 6 -3.74 20.46 -0.06
C THR A 6 -2.71 19.66 0.70
N ASN A 7 -1.44 20.00 0.50
CA ASN A 7 -0.35 19.31 1.18
C ASN A 7 -0.04 19.97 2.54
N HIS A 8 0.76 19.28 3.35
CA HIS A 8 1.11 19.72 4.71
C HIS A 8 1.99 20.98 4.77
N LEU A 9 2.50 21.46 3.62
CA LEU A 9 3.30 22.67 3.49
C LEU A 9 2.48 23.88 3.00
N GLY A 10 1.15 23.73 2.87
CA GLY A 10 0.24 24.78 2.41
C GLY A 10 0.17 24.94 0.88
N GLY A 11 0.83 24.04 0.13
CA GLY A 11 0.67 23.90 -1.32
C GLY A 11 -0.51 22.99 -1.69
N TYR A 12 -0.62 22.62 -2.96
CA TYR A 12 -1.74 21.85 -3.48
C TYR A 12 -1.38 20.98 -4.68
N THR A 13 -2.19 19.95 -4.92
CA THR A 13 -2.27 19.28 -6.22
C THR A 13 -3.72 19.33 -6.69
N ASN A 14 -3.98 20.02 -7.78
CA ASN A 14 -5.29 20.07 -8.42
C ASN A 14 -5.24 19.23 -9.67
N THR A 15 -6.14 18.26 -9.81
CA THR A 15 -6.25 17.44 -11.00
C THR A 15 -7.62 17.63 -11.64
N GLU A 16 -7.62 18.01 -12.90
CA GLU A 16 -8.79 18.20 -13.73
C GLU A 16 -8.79 17.11 -14.79
N THR A 17 -9.83 16.27 -14.81
CA THR A 17 -9.94 15.17 -15.77
C THR A 17 -11.19 15.36 -16.62
N GLU A 18 -10.99 15.39 -17.94
CA GLU A 18 -12.03 15.29 -18.94
C GLU A 18 -12.37 13.82 -19.17
N LEU A 19 -13.65 13.46 -19.06
CA LEU A 19 -14.14 12.09 -19.21
C LEU A 19 -15.11 12.03 -20.39
N ASP A 20 -15.13 10.90 -21.09
CA ASP A 20 -16.20 10.60 -22.06
C ASP A 20 -17.49 10.11 -21.37
N PHE A 21 -18.50 9.78 -22.17
CA PHE A 21 -19.78 9.27 -21.67
C PHE A 21 -19.66 7.91 -20.94
N ALA A 22 -18.64 7.11 -21.26
CA ALA A 22 -18.36 5.84 -20.59
C ALA A 22 -17.54 6.03 -19.30
N GLY A 23 -17.15 7.27 -18.96
CA GLY A 23 -16.34 7.59 -17.80
C GLY A 23 -14.84 7.35 -18.01
N VAL A 24 -14.39 7.19 -19.25
CA VAL A 24 -12.97 7.00 -19.59
C VAL A 24 -12.28 8.35 -19.72
N ALA A 25 -11.09 8.48 -19.13
CA ALA A 25 -10.32 9.72 -19.13
C ALA A 25 -9.74 10.03 -20.51
N GLN A 26 -10.15 11.14 -21.11
CA GLN A 26 -9.67 11.63 -22.41
C GLN A 26 -8.50 12.61 -22.24
N ARG A 27 -8.56 13.46 -21.22
CA ARG A 27 -7.48 14.39 -20.84
C ARG A 27 -7.38 14.52 -19.32
N THR A 28 -6.18 14.72 -18.81
CA THR A 28 -5.94 15.04 -17.40
C THR A 28 -4.93 16.16 -17.28
N ASN A 29 -5.31 17.26 -16.65
CA ASN A 29 -4.42 18.35 -16.29
C ASN A 29 -4.13 18.27 -14.79
N THR A 30 -2.86 18.33 -14.40
CA THR A 30 -2.44 18.38 -13.00
C THR A 30 -1.67 19.66 -12.74
N TYR A 31 -2.13 20.45 -11.78
CA TYR A 31 -1.46 21.66 -11.31
C TYR A 31 -0.94 21.39 -9.91
N HIS A 32 0.39 21.32 -9.79
CA HIS A 32 1.06 20.99 -8.55
C HIS A 32 1.86 22.19 -8.03
N LEU A 33 1.74 22.46 -6.73
CA LEU A 33 2.49 23.47 -6.03
C LEU A 33 2.92 22.92 -4.67
N ARG A 34 4.22 22.88 -4.40
CA ARG A 34 4.75 22.43 -3.10
C ARG A 34 4.33 23.33 -1.95
N ARG A 35 4.51 24.64 -2.06
CA ARG A 35 4.13 25.63 -1.04
C ARG A 35 3.84 27.00 -1.66
N GLN A 36 3.13 27.85 -0.92
CA GLN A 36 2.82 29.21 -1.36
C GLN A 36 4.09 30.01 -1.67
N GLY A 37 4.08 30.80 -2.74
CA GLY A 37 5.22 31.62 -3.18
C GLY A 37 6.25 30.90 -4.04
N GLU A 38 6.16 29.57 -4.22
CA GLU A 38 6.97 28.84 -5.20
C GLU A 38 6.33 28.81 -6.59
N ILE A 39 7.14 28.46 -7.60
CA ILE A 39 6.64 28.20 -8.94
C ILE A 39 6.09 26.76 -8.98
N GLY A 40 4.83 26.63 -9.39
CA GLY A 40 4.17 25.34 -9.57
C GLY A 40 4.55 24.65 -10.89
N VAL A 41 4.20 23.38 -10.98
CA VAL A 41 4.40 22.52 -12.16
C VAL A 41 3.04 22.17 -12.73
N THR A 42 2.93 22.20 -14.06
CA THR A 42 1.73 21.77 -14.77
C THR A 42 2.03 20.50 -15.54
N LEU A 43 1.19 19.48 -15.40
CA LEU A 43 1.23 18.28 -16.24
C LEU A 43 -0.04 18.24 -17.07
N GLN A 44 0.08 17.92 -18.36
CA GLN A 44 -1.06 17.68 -19.23
C GLN A 44 -0.93 16.30 -19.85
N GLU A 45 -1.97 15.50 -19.73
CA GLU A 45 -2.02 14.16 -20.25
C GLU A 45 -3.21 14.03 -21.20
N ARG A 46 -3.00 13.33 -22.30
CA ARG A 46 -4.05 13.04 -23.29
C ARG A 46 -4.02 11.57 -23.64
N PHE A 47 -5.20 10.97 -23.68
CA PHE A 47 -5.37 9.53 -23.87
C PHE A 47 -6.21 9.28 -25.12
N VAL A 48 -5.83 8.28 -25.90
CA VAL A 48 -6.55 7.83 -27.08
C VAL A 48 -6.87 6.36 -26.91
N TYR A 49 -8.13 5.98 -27.15
CA TYR A 49 -8.61 4.62 -26.96
C TYR A 49 -9.16 4.06 -28.27
N ASP A 50 -9.23 2.74 -28.36
CA ASP A 50 -10.04 2.08 -29.39
C ASP A 50 -11.53 2.05 -29.02
N SER A 51 -12.36 1.51 -29.92
CA SER A 51 -13.80 1.35 -29.69
C SER A 51 -14.16 0.41 -28.54
N GLY A 52 -13.20 -0.38 -28.05
CA GLY A 52 -13.33 -1.26 -26.88
C GLY A 52 -12.86 -0.64 -25.57
N ASN A 53 -12.56 0.67 -25.55
CA ASN A 53 -12.01 1.40 -24.40
C ASN A 53 -10.66 0.85 -23.90
N ARG A 54 -9.84 0.29 -24.80
CA ARG A 54 -8.45 -0.07 -24.51
C ARG A 54 -7.54 1.11 -24.90
N LEU A 55 -6.59 1.45 -24.03
CA LEU A 55 -5.71 2.61 -24.22
C LEU A 55 -4.74 2.34 -25.37
N LEU A 56 -4.91 3.04 -26.50
CA LEU A 56 -4.00 2.99 -27.63
C LEU A 56 -2.81 3.93 -27.39
N GLN A 57 -3.04 5.21 -27.12
CA GLN A 57 -1.96 6.19 -27.00
C GLN A 57 -2.09 7.00 -25.72
N HIS A 58 -0.96 7.25 -25.07
CA HIS A 58 -0.85 8.11 -23.89
C HIS A 58 0.21 9.16 -24.13
N TYR A 59 -0.24 10.41 -24.16
CA TYR A 59 0.59 11.59 -24.30
C TYR A 59 0.76 12.27 -22.96
N HIS A 60 1.92 12.86 -22.75
CA HIS A 60 2.26 13.59 -21.53
C HIS A 60 3.07 14.84 -21.87
N GLN A 61 2.76 15.94 -21.19
CA GLN A 61 3.43 17.21 -21.34
C GLN A 61 3.73 17.78 -19.96
N VAL A 62 4.97 18.24 -19.78
CA VAL A 62 5.40 18.94 -18.57
C VAL A 62 5.55 20.42 -18.88
N ASP A 63 4.86 21.24 -18.11
CA ASP A 63 4.78 22.68 -18.28
C ASP A 63 4.45 23.09 -19.73
N ASN A 64 5.38 23.80 -20.38
CA ASN A 64 5.28 24.26 -21.76
C ASN A 64 6.26 23.51 -22.68
N ASN A 65 6.84 22.40 -22.20
CA ASN A 65 7.72 21.56 -23.01
C ASN A 65 6.93 20.90 -24.14
N PRO A 66 7.60 20.37 -25.18
CA PRO A 66 6.92 19.56 -26.18
C PRO A 66 6.14 18.40 -25.56
N GLU A 67 4.97 18.07 -26.14
CA GLU A 67 4.20 16.88 -25.77
C GLU A 67 4.98 15.62 -26.19
N GLU A 68 5.09 14.66 -25.28
CA GLU A 68 5.76 13.37 -25.47
C GLU A 68 4.70 12.27 -25.61
N LEU A 69 4.82 11.39 -26.61
CA LEU A 69 4.04 10.16 -26.68
C LEU A 69 4.72 9.10 -25.81
N LEU A 70 4.26 8.99 -24.56
CA LEU A 70 4.81 8.05 -23.57
C LEU A 70 4.61 6.60 -23.98
N ALA A 71 3.42 6.27 -24.47
CA ALA A 71 3.05 4.91 -24.85
C ALA A 71 2.16 4.88 -26.08
N ASP A 72 2.49 3.99 -27.02
CA ASP A 72 1.67 3.60 -28.17
C ASP A 72 1.50 2.07 -28.15
N ASN A 73 0.30 1.62 -27.78
CA ASN A 73 -0.05 0.25 -27.44
C ASN A 73 -0.82 -0.43 -28.57
N THR A 74 -0.49 -1.70 -28.79
CA THR A 74 -1.27 -2.62 -29.62
C THR A 74 -1.73 -3.81 -28.78
N TYR A 75 -2.92 -4.32 -29.06
CA TYR A 75 -3.53 -5.43 -28.35
C TYR A 75 -3.81 -6.60 -29.28
N ASN A 76 -3.73 -7.82 -28.76
CA ASN A 76 -4.14 -9.02 -29.50
C ASN A 76 -5.68 -9.21 -29.49
N GLU A 77 -6.16 -10.26 -30.16
CA GLU A 77 -7.58 -10.61 -30.26
C GLU A 77 -8.23 -10.92 -28.89
N LEU A 78 -7.43 -11.30 -27.88
CA LEU A 78 -7.85 -11.54 -26.51
C LEU A 78 -7.79 -10.29 -25.62
N SER A 79 -7.56 -9.10 -26.21
CA SER A 79 -7.43 -7.83 -25.50
C SER A 79 -6.27 -7.76 -24.51
N GLN A 80 -5.21 -8.52 -24.76
CA GLN A 80 -3.95 -8.43 -24.02
C GLN A 80 -2.99 -7.52 -24.76
N LEU A 81 -2.23 -6.71 -24.03
CA LEU A 81 -1.19 -5.86 -24.60
C LEU A 81 -0.15 -6.74 -25.30
N SER A 82 -0.03 -6.63 -26.62
CA SER A 82 0.89 -7.41 -27.44
C SER A 82 2.14 -6.63 -27.82
N ASN A 83 2.03 -5.30 -27.99
CA ASN A 83 3.15 -4.42 -28.23
C ASN A 83 2.96 -3.08 -27.53
N LYS A 84 4.04 -2.48 -27.04
CA LYS A 84 4.10 -1.10 -26.54
C LYS A 84 5.33 -0.39 -27.07
N LYS A 85 5.16 0.72 -27.77
CA LYS A 85 6.26 1.64 -28.10
C LYS A 85 6.33 2.75 -27.08
N VAL A 86 7.55 3.10 -26.66
CA VAL A 86 7.80 4.14 -25.65
C VAL A 86 8.90 5.11 -26.11
N GLY A 87 8.87 6.34 -25.59
CA GLY A 87 9.88 7.35 -25.90
C GLY A 87 9.75 7.95 -27.29
N SER A 88 8.53 8.11 -27.80
CA SER A 88 8.28 8.75 -29.09
C SER A 88 8.14 10.26 -28.91
N ALA A 89 9.26 10.98 -28.97
CA ALA A 89 9.25 12.43 -29.01
C ALA A 89 8.77 12.93 -30.37
N LEU A 90 8.17 14.12 -30.43
CA LEU A 90 7.63 14.69 -31.67
C LEU A 90 8.68 14.69 -32.81
N GLY A 91 8.43 13.89 -33.86
CA GLY A 91 9.31 13.77 -35.02
C GLY A 91 10.48 12.78 -34.87
N LEU A 92 10.64 12.12 -33.73
CA LEU A 92 11.64 11.08 -33.50
C LEU A 92 11.00 9.68 -33.43
N PRO A 93 11.72 8.63 -33.87
CA PRO A 93 11.25 7.26 -33.69
C PRO A 93 11.19 6.89 -32.20
N PRO A 94 10.35 5.91 -31.80
CA PRO A 94 10.33 5.41 -30.42
C PRO A 94 11.72 4.95 -29.98
N LEU A 95 12.07 5.20 -28.72
CA LEU A 95 13.31 4.67 -28.12
C LEU A 95 13.29 3.15 -28.11
N GLN A 96 12.15 2.55 -27.76
CA GLN A 96 11.97 1.11 -27.70
C GLN A 96 10.56 0.73 -28.15
N SER A 97 10.46 -0.41 -28.81
CA SER A 97 9.22 -1.14 -29.06
C SER A 97 9.28 -2.41 -28.22
N ILE A 98 8.24 -2.74 -27.47
CA ILE A 98 8.27 -3.82 -26.47
C ILE A 98 7.19 -4.82 -26.79
N ASP A 99 7.60 -6.04 -27.15
CA ASP A 99 6.69 -7.12 -27.54
C ASP A 99 6.39 -8.01 -26.34
N TYR A 100 5.11 -8.33 -26.11
CA TYR A 100 4.66 -9.18 -25.01
C TYR A 100 4.00 -10.44 -25.56
N THR A 101 4.36 -11.59 -24.99
CA THR A 101 3.79 -12.89 -25.36
C THR A 101 3.16 -13.56 -24.15
N TYR A 102 2.08 -14.31 -24.38
CA TYR A 102 1.33 -14.99 -23.33
C TYR A 102 1.03 -16.44 -23.71
N ASN A 103 0.81 -17.29 -22.72
CA ASN A 103 0.25 -18.62 -22.94
C ASN A 103 -1.30 -18.57 -22.99
N ILE A 104 -1.91 -19.72 -23.30
CA ILE A 104 -3.38 -19.86 -23.38
C ILE A 104 -4.13 -19.58 -22.07
N ARG A 105 -3.43 -19.55 -20.91
CA ARG A 105 -4.00 -19.17 -19.61
C ARG A 105 -3.87 -17.67 -19.31
N GLY A 106 -3.32 -16.90 -20.26
CA GLY A 106 -3.08 -15.48 -20.14
C GLY A 106 -1.85 -15.11 -19.30
N TRP A 107 -1.00 -16.08 -18.94
CA TRP A 107 0.25 -15.79 -18.22
C TRP A 107 1.31 -15.29 -19.18
N LEU A 108 2.08 -14.28 -18.75
CA LEU A 108 3.20 -13.75 -19.53
C LEU A 108 4.24 -14.86 -19.75
N THR A 109 4.66 -15.05 -21.01
CA THR A 109 5.69 -16.01 -21.42
C THR A 109 6.96 -15.33 -21.93
N GLY A 110 6.92 -14.02 -22.16
CA GLY A 110 8.13 -13.29 -22.49
C GLY A 110 7.92 -11.85 -22.92
N ILE A 111 9.02 -11.11 -22.88
CA ILE A 111 9.17 -9.71 -23.30
C ILE A 111 10.26 -9.69 -24.37
N ASN A 112 9.97 -9.18 -25.56
CA ASN A 112 10.86 -9.24 -26.72
C ASN A 112 11.43 -10.65 -26.95
N ARG A 113 10.62 -11.69 -26.67
CA ARG A 113 11.07 -13.09 -26.62
C ARG A 113 11.72 -13.54 -27.93
N ASP A 114 11.16 -13.11 -29.06
CA ASP A 114 11.64 -13.51 -30.39
C ASP A 114 12.98 -12.85 -30.76
N GLN A 115 13.41 -11.85 -29.99
CA GLN A 115 14.72 -11.21 -30.15
C GLN A 115 15.83 -11.90 -29.34
N MET A 116 15.48 -12.86 -28.48
CA MET A 116 16.43 -13.52 -27.55
C MET A 116 17.63 -14.14 -28.27
N SER A 117 17.44 -14.70 -29.46
CA SER A 117 18.51 -15.34 -30.25
C SER A 117 19.25 -14.39 -31.20
N VAL A 118 18.80 -13.13 -31.33
CA VAL A 118 19.40 -12.16 -32.25
C VAL A 118 20.62 -11.52 -31.58
N PRO A 119 21.82 -11.46 -32.22
CA PRO A 119 23.04 -10.97 -31.57
C PRO A 119 22.92 -9.59 -30.92
N ASP A 120 22.27 -8.64 -31.59
CA ASP A 120 22.03 -7.27 -31.11
C ASP A 120 20.64 -7.07 -30.49
N LEU A 121 19.95 -8.17 -30.17
CA LEU A 121 18.56 -8.18 -29.72
C LEU A 121 17.60 -7.43 -30.65
N GLY A 122 17.94 -7.23 -31.92
CA GLY A 122 17.14 -6.41 -32.85
C GLY A 122 17.00 -4.96 -32.39
N GLY A 123 18.03 -4.42 -31.71
CA GLY A 123 18.03 -3.06 -31.15
C GLY A 123 17.23 -2.91 -29.85
N LYS A 124 16.73 -4.00 -29.27
CA LYS A 124 16.06 -3.97 -27.96
C LYS A 124 17.10 -3.96 -26.83
N LEU A 125 16.79 -3.29 -25.72
CA LEU A 125 17.67 -3.28 -24.55
C LEU A 125 17.48 -4.48 -23.63
N PHE A 126 16.34 -5.16 -23.73
CA PHE A 126 15.99 -6.26 -22.83
C PHE A 126 15.13 -7.31 -23.56
N SER A 127 15.47 -8.59 -23.35
CA SER A 127 14.66 -9.73 -23.77
C SER A 127 14.51 -10.71 -22.60
N TYR A 128 13.31 -11.27 -22.45
CA TYR A 128 12.90 -12.10 -21.33
C TYR A 128 12.05 -13.27 -21.82
N LYS A 129 12.35 -14.50 -21.39
CA LYS A 129 11.55 -15.71 -21.65
C LYS A 129 11.20 -16.36 -20.32
N ILE A 130 9.92 -16.60 -20.08
CA ILE A 130 9.41 -17.23 -18.86
C ILE A 130 8.95 -18.64 -19.19
N LYS A 131 9.46 -19.62 -18.47
CA LYS A 131 9.15 -21.04 -18.63
C LYS A 131 8.45 -21.56 -17.39
N TYR A 132 7.23 -22.03 -17.56
CA TYR A 132 6.46 -22.69 -16.51
C TYR A 132 6.63 -24.21 -16.62
N THR A 133 6.19 -24.76 -17.75
CA THR A 133 6.14 -26.21 -18.01
C THR A 133 7.36 -26.74 -18.76
N GLU A 134 8.37 -25.90 -18.98
CA GLU A 134 9.58 -26.22 -19.73
C GLU A 134 10.80 -26.07 -18.80
N LYS A 135 11.83 -26.85 -19.07
CA LYS A 135 13.13 -26.77 -18.40
C LYS A 135 14.21 -27.04 -19.44
N GLU A 136 15.15 -26.12 -19.58
CA GLU A 136 16.31 -26.25 -20.48
C GLU A 136 17.64 -26.20 -19.72
N GLY A 137 17.68 -25.53 -18.57
CA GLY A 137 18.87 -25.37 -17.75
C GLY A 137 19.22 -26.63 -16.96
N ILE A 138 20.31 -26.50 -16.20
CA ILE A 138 20.71 -27.55 -15.27
C ILE A 138 19.66 -27.74 -14.17
N SER A 139 19.55 -28.96 -13.63
CA SER A 139 18.60 -29.24 -12.55
C SER A 139 19.09 -28.72 -11.20
N ASN A 140 20.39 -28.84 -10.96
CA ASN A 140 21.05 -28.49 -9.71
C ASN A 140 22.56 -28.34 -9.99
N PRO A 141 23.19 -27.19 -9.66
CA PRO A 141 24.62 -26.98 -9.92
C PRO A 141 25.53 -27.82 -9.02
N ASN A 142 25.04 -28.23 -7.84
CA ASN A 142 25.82 -29.00 -6.88
C ASN A 142 24.90 -29.85 -5.99
N GLN A 143 24.67 -31.11 -6.36
CA GLN A 143 23.78 -32.02 -5.62
C GLN A 143 24.27 -32.34 -4.20
N THR A 144 25.59 -32.29 -3.96
CA THR A 144 26.15 -32.51 -2.62
C THR A 144 25.82 -31.35 -1.69
N GLN A 145 25.87 -30.11 -2.19
CA GLN A 145 25.57 -28.91 -1.42
C GLN A 145 24.07 -28.62 -1.32
N PHE A 146 23.31 -28.93 -2.37
CA PHE A 146 21.88 -28.62 -2.47
C PHE A 146 21.02 -29.87 -2.65
N PRO A 147 21.08 -30.86 -1.74
CA PRO A 147 20.34 -32.11 -1.90
C PRO A 147 18.83 -31.86 -1.97
N GLY A 148 18.16 -32.49 -2.93
CA GLY A 148 16.70 -32.42 -3.08
C GLY A 148 16.16 -31.11 -3.67
N ARG A 149 17.02 -30.15 -4.01
CA ARG A 149 16.63 -28.87 -4.62
C ARG A 149 16.72 -28.94 -6.14
N GLU A 150 15.86 -29.74 -6.76
CA GLU A 150 15.89 -29.93 -8.22
C GLU A 150 14.92 -28.97 -8.93
N VAL A 151 15.44 -28.22 -9.90
CA VAL A 151 14.61 -27.44 -10.83
C VAL A 151 13.80 -28.41 -11.69
N THR A 152 12.49 -28.22 -11.71
CA THR A 152 11.53 -29.09 -12.40
C THR A 152 10.44 -28.27 -13.07
N ALA A 153 9.93 -28.76 -14.19
CA ALA A 153 8.77 -28.16 -14.85
C ALA A 153 7.57 -28.05 -13.88
N LYS A 154 6.85 -26.94 -13.96
CA LYS A 154 5.74 -26.58 -13.08
C LYS A 154 4.46 -26.39 -13.88
N TYR A 155 3.42 -27.11 -13.46
CA TYR A 155 2.09 -27.08 -14.11
C TYR A 155 1.04 -26.32 -13.30
N ASN A 156 1.40 -25.92 -12.07
CA ASN A 156 0.55 -25.24 -11.10
C ASN A 156 0.65 -23.70 -11.15
N GLY A 157 1.46 -23.15 -12.07
CA GLY A 157 1.66 -21.71 -12.23
C GLY A 157 2.97 -21.18 -11.66
N ASN A 158 3.71 -21.97 -10.89
CA ASN A 158 5.09 -21.60 -10.55
C ASN A 158 5.94 -21.49 -11.81
N ILE A 159 6.90 -20.58 -11.78
CA ILE A 159 7.87 -20.43 -12.86
C ILE A 159 9.01 -21.41 -12.58
N ALA A 160 9.31 -22.27 -13.55
CA ALA A 160 10.42 -23.21 -13.47
C ALA A 160 11.74 -22.52 -13.83
N GLU A 161 11.75 -21.74 -14.91
CA GLU A 161 12.94 -21.01 -15.35
C GLU A 161 12.60 -19.66 -15.97
N VAL A 162 13.57 -18.75 -15.93
CA VAL A 162 13.55 -17.51 -16.70
C VAL A 162 14.88 -17.33 -17.40
N ASP A 163 14.82 -16.91 -18.66
CA ASP A 163 16.00 -16.55 -19.45
C ASP A 163 15.95 -15.07 -19.77
N TRP A 164 17.10 -14.40 -19.71
CA TRP A 164 17.16 -12.99 -20.10
C TRP A 164 18.49 -12.57 -20.70
N ARG A 165 18.40 -11.49 -21.46
CA ARG A 165 19.53 -10.73 -21.99
C ARG A 165 19.24 -9.25 -21.78
N SER A 166 20.23 -8.53 -21.26
CA SER A 166 20.17 -7.10 -20.98
C SER A 166 21.36 -6.39 -21.61
N VAL A 167 21.10 -5.30 -22.35
CA VAL A 167 22.14 -4.37 -22.79
C VAL A 167 22.43 -3.44 -21.62
N GLU A 168 23.60 -3.59 -21.01
CA GLU A 168 24.02 -2.80 -19.85
C GLU A 168 24.93 -1.63 -20.26
N ASN A 169 25.51 -1.66 -21.46
CA ASN A 169 26.29 -0.57 -22.03
C ASN A 169 25.94 -0.42 -23.51
N ILE A 170 25.58 0.79 -23.96
CA ILE A 170 25.25 1.05 -25.36
C ILE A 170 26.46 0.71 -26.25
N GLY A 171 26.21 0.02 -27.36
CA GLY A 171 27.24 -0.48 -28.28
C GLY A 171 27.84 -1.84 -27.89
N ASN A 172 27.59 -2.34 -26.67
CA ASN A 172 28.06 -3.64 -26.20
C ASN A 172 26.88 -4.58 -25.91
N ASN A 173 26.64 -5.50 -26.84
CA ASN A 173 25.55 -6.48 -26.70
C ASN A 173 25.95 -7.65 -25.79
N PRO A 174 25.02 -8.19 -24.99
CA PRO A 174 25.27 -9.37 -24.15
C PRO A 174 25.46 -10.62 -25.02
N SER A 175 26.06 -11.67 -24.44
CA SER A 175 26.18 -13.01 -25.08
C SER A 175 24.85 -13.47 -25.68
N VAL A 176 24.89 -14.12 -26.85
CA VAL A 176 23.71 -14.73 -27.50
C VAL A 176 23.09 -15.83 -26.66
N THR A 177 23.90 -16.52 -25.85
CA THR A 177 23.40 -17.43 -24.83
C THR A 177 22.88 -16.59 -23.66
N PRO A 178 21.61 -16.74 -23.25
CA PRO A 178 21.04 -15.90 -22.21
C PRO A 178 21.59 -16.27 -20.82
N LYS A 179 21.50 -15.30 -19.90
CA LYS A 179 21.53 -15.58 -18.46
C LYS A 179 20.25 -16.35 -18.12
N ARG A 180 20.31 -17.26 -17.15
CA ARG A 180 19.14 -18.06 -16.73
C ARG A 180 19.05 -18.18 -15.23
N TYR A 181 17.83 -18.17 -14.71
CA TYR A 181 17.52 -18.67 -13.38
C TYR A 181 16.67 -19.93 -13.52
N GLY A 182 17.00 -20.97 -12.76
CA GLY A 182 16.13 -22.12 -12.51
C GLY A 182 15.67 -22.13 -11.05
N TYR A 183 14.38 -22.37 -10.82
CA TYR A 183 13.77 -22.28 -9.50
C TYR A 183 13.33 -23.66 -8.96
N ALA A 184 13.77 -23.97 -7.76
CA ALA A 184 13.35 -25.15 -7.00
C ALA A 184 12.39 -24.74 -5.87
N TYR A 185 11.42 -25.60 -5.59
CA TYR A 185 10.38 -25.34 -4.60
C TYR A 185 10.13 -26.58 -3.76
N ASP A 186 9.69 -26.38 -2.52
CA ASP A 186 9.20 -27.47 -1.69
C ASP A 186 7.75 -27.87 -2.07
N ARG A 187 7.19 -28.83 -1.32
CA ARG A 187 5.84 -29.35 -1.55
C ARG A 187 4.72 -28.34 -1.19
N LEU A 188 5.04 -27.27 -0.47
CA LEU A 188 4.13 -26.18 -0.14
C LEU A 188 4.24 -25.00 -1.13
N ASN A 189 5.06 -25.15 -2.18
CA ASN A 189 5.37 -24.12 -3.17
C ASN A 189 6.16 -22.93 -2.62
N ARG A 190 6.91 -23.12 -1.52
CA ARG A 190 7.91 -22.14 -1.07
C ARG A 190 9.19 -22.33 -1.86
N LEU A 191 9.86 -21.24 -2.21
CA LEU A 191 11.09 -21.25 -2.96
C LEU A 191 12.22 -21.82 -2.10
N THR A 192 12.86 -22.90 -2.53
CA THR A 192 14.00 -23.50 -1.81
C THR A 192 15.34 -23.16 -2.43
N ALA A 193 15.36 -22.82 -3.72
CA ALA A 193 16.54 -22.28 -4.37
C ALA A 193 16.21 -21.55 -5.69
N GLY A 194 17.01 -20.54 -6.00
CA GLY A 194 17.18 -19.98 -7.34
C GLY A 194 18.62 -20.19 -7.81
N PHE A 195 18.82 -21.03 -8.82
CA PHE A 195 20.14 -21.28 -9.40
C PHE A 195 20.35 -20.41 -10.63
N TYR A 196 21.30 -19.49 -10.53
CA TYR A 196 21.72 -18.68 -11.66
C TYR A 196 22.71 -19.46 -12.52
N GLN A 197 22.54 -19.34 -13.83
CA GLN A 197 23.29 -20.05 -14.85
C GLN A 197 23.87 -19.01 -15.80
N THR A 198 25.21 -18.95 -15.87
CA THR A 198 25.88 -18.03 -16.76
C THR A 198 25.88 -18.55 -18.20
N PRO A 199 25.98 -17.65 -19.20
CA PRO A 199 26.11 -18.05 -20.60
C PRO A 199 27.30 -18.97 -20.90
N ASN A 200 28.37 -18.88 -20.12
CA ASN A 200 29.63 -19.57 -20.38
C ASN A 200 29.72 -20.90 -19.64
N ASN A 201 29.26 -20.95 -18.39
CA ASN A 201 29.26 -22.16 -17.59
C ASN A 201 28.06 -22.16 -16.63
N PRO A 202 26.99 -22.92 -16.94
CA PRO A 202 25.78 -22.95 -16.13
C PRO A 202 25.99 -23.64 -14.76
N ASN A 203 27.09 -24.37 -14.55
CA ASN A 203 27.34 -25.14 -13.33
C ASN A 203 28.19 -24.40 -12.28
N VAL A 204 28.67 -23.18 -12.56
CA VAL A 204 29.55 -22.44 -11.62
C VAL A 204 28.86 -22.18 -10.29
N GLY A 205 27.54 -21.95 -10.32
CA GLY A 205 26.78 -21.58 -9.13
C GLY A 205 27.03 -20.13 -8.68
N GLU A 206 27.37 -19.22 -9.59
CA GLU A 206 27.32 -17.77 -9.32
C GLU A 206 25.89 -17.35 -8.96
N ASN A 207 25.71 -16.24 -8.22
CA ASN A 207 24.41 -15.63 -7.90
C ASN A 207 23.31 -16.62 -7.47
N THR A 208 23.72 -17.70 -6.78
CA THR A 208 22.80 -18.73 -6.28
C THR A 208 22.22 -18.26 -4.96
N GLU A 209 20.93 -18.51 -4.74
CA GLU A 209 20.26 -18.30 -3.47
C GLU A 209 19.55 -19.60 -3.07
N SER A 210 19.80 -20.11 -1.87
CA SER A 210 19.21 -21.35 -1.36
C SER A 210 18.75 -21.16 0.08
N LEU A 211 17.55 -21.64 0.39
CA LEU A 211 16.90 -21.41 1.69
C LEU A 211 16.37 -22.70 2.30
N GLU A 212 16.14 -22.65 3.61
CA GLU A 212 15.38 -23.64 4.38
C GLU A 212 14.36 -22.94 5.26
N TYR A 213 13.32 -23.68 5.65
CA TYR A 213 12.22 -23.15 6.42
C TYR A 213 11.86 -24.07 7.58
N ASP A 214 11.41 -23.47 8.68
CA ASP A 214 10.72 -24.19 9.74
C ASP A 214 9.25 -24.53 9.35
N LEU A 215 8.53 -25.13 10.30
CA LEU A 215 7.12 -25.49 10.14
C LEU A 215 6.17 -24.28 10.11
N ASN A 216 6.59 -23.13 10.64
CA ASN A 216 5.82 -21.88 10.64
C ASN A 216 6.07 -21.04 9.37
N GLY A 217 6.99 -21.48 8.50
CA GLY A 217 7.39 -20.73 7.30
C GLY A 217 8.43 -19.65 7.57
N ASN A 218 9.13 -19.69 8.70
CA ASN A 218 10.28 -18.82 8.88
C ASN A 218 11.51 -19.40 8.18
N ILE A 219 12.28 -18.54 7.51
CA ILE A 219 13.59 -18.90 6.94
C ILE A 219 14.53 -19.29 8.09
N THR A 220 15.08 -20.50 8.07
CA THR A 220 16.03 -20.98 9.10
C THR A 220 17.48 -20.89 8.65
N SER A 221 17.71 -20.97 7.34
CA SER A 221 19.02 -20.80 6.74
C SER A 221 18.91 -20.14 5.37
N LEU A 222 19.93 -19.37 5.01
CA LEU A 222 20.04 -18.74 3.70
C LEU A 222 21.50 -18.78 3.25
N PHE A 223 21.73 -19.35 2.08
CA PHE A 223 23.03 -19.44 1.45
C PHE A 223 23.04 -18.62 0.16
N ARG A 224 24.02 -17.72 -0.01
CA ARG A 224 24.26 -17.03 -1.29
C ARG A 224 25.70 -17.06 -1.74
N THR A 225 25.83 -17.08 -3.05
CA THR A 225 27.08 -16.83 -3.78
C THR A 225 26.90 -15.66 -4.71
N SER A 226 27.96 -14.90 -4.97
CA SER A 226 28.01 -13.86 -5.99
C SER A 226 28.80 -14.33 -7.23
N VAL A 227 29.23 -13.40 -8.07
CA VAL A 227 30.03 -13.65 -9.27
C VAL A 227 31.43 -14.21 -8.94
N LEU A 228 32.14 -14.71 -9.95
CA LEU A 228 33.55 -15.07 -9.82
C LEU A 228 34.42 -13.81 -9.65
N GLU A 229 35.27 -13.82 -8.63
CA GLU A 229 36.37 -12.84 -8.52
C GLU A 229 37.49 -13.15 -9.53
N TYR A 230 38.24 -12.11 -9.92
CA TYR A 230 39.33 -12.24 -10.89
C TYR A 230 40.37 -13.27 -10.42
N GLY A 231 40.62 -14.28 -11.26
CA GLY A 231 41.54 -15.38 -10.96
C GLY A 231 40.95 -16.51 -10.12
N SER A 232 39.68 -16.40 -9.67
CA SER A 232 38.96 -17.49 -9.00
C SER A 232 38.27 -18.42 -10.00
N THR A 233 38.13 -19.68 -9.62
CA THR A 233 37.32 -20.69 -10.34
C THR A 233 36.05 -21.10 -9.59
N THR A 234 35.88 -20.59 -8.37
CA THR A 234 34.72 -20.83 -7.51
C THR A 234 34.02 -19.51 -7.19
N PRO A 235 32.68 -19.46 -7.24
CA PRO A 235 31.94 -18.22 -6.95
C PRO A 235 32.17 -17.81 -5.50
N THR A 236 32.22 -16.51 -5.25
CA THR A 236 32.42 -15.99 -3.88
C THR A 236 31.20 -16.31 -3.04
N LYS A 237 31.36 -17.03 -1.94
CA LYS A 237 30.30 -17.20 -0.93
C LYS A 237 30.15 -15.87 -0.18
N ILE A 238 28.97 -15.28 -0.26
CA ILE A 238 28.67 -13.98 0.36
C ILE A 238 27.75 -14.13 1.58
N ASP A 239 27.04 -15.25 1.67
CA ASP A 239 26.13 -15.52 2.78
C ASP A 239 26.11 -17.00 3.12
N ASP A 240 26.17 -17.30 4.42
CA ASP A 240 25.91 -18.61 5.00
C ASP A 240 25.17 -18.39 6.33
N LEU A 241 23.95 -17.87 6.21
CA LEU A 241 23.15 -17.33 7.30
C LEU A 241 22.41 -18.43 8.04
N GLN A 242 22.50 -18.40 9.36
CA GLN A 242 21.68 -19.17 10.28
C GLN A 242 20.77 -18.22 11.06
N TYR A 243 19.46 -18.47 10.99
CA TYR A 243 18.44 -17.65 11.65
C TYR A 243 18.04 -18.29 12.96
N ILE A 244 18.05 -17.51 14.05
CA ILE A 244 17.66 -17.95 15.38
C ILE A 244 16.45 -17.15 15.83
N TYR A 245 15.35 -17.85 16.13
CA TYR A 245 14.07 -17.27 16.50
C TYR A 245 13.80 -17.36 18.00
N SER A 246 12.96 -16.45 18.46
CA SER A 246 12.42 -16.39 19.81
C SER A 246 11.77 -17.72 20.27
N ALA A 247 11.59 -17.86 21.59
CA ALA A 247 10.99 -19.04 22.21
C ALA A 247 11.68 -20.36 21.78
N GLN A 248 13.02 -20.37 21.74
CA GLN A 248 13.83 -21.52 21.34
C GLN A 248 13.42 -22.05 19.95
N ASN A 249 13.37 -21.16 18.96
CA ASN A 249 12.95 -21.45 17.59
C ASN A 249 11.50 -21.90 17.43
N LYS A 250 10.60 -21.47 18.34
CA LYS A 250 9.16 -21.72 18.23
C LYS A 250 8.34 -20.46 17.91
N GLY A 251 8.94 -19.29 18.04
CA GLY A 251 8.34 -18.01 17.68
C GLY A 251 8.68 -17.57 16.26
N ASN A 252 8.13 -16.43 15.84
CA ASN A 252 8.34 -15.85 14.51
C ASN A 252 9.24 -14.60 14.52
N LYS A 253 9.53 -14.06 15.72
CA LYS A 253 10.49 -12.96 15.92
C LYS A 253 11.91 -13.50 15.82
N LEU A 254 12.71 -12.94 14.92
CA LEU A 254 14.10 -13.30 14.66
C LEU A 254 14.99 -12.60 15.67
N ILE A 255 15.74 -13.33 16.48
CA ILE A 255 16.55 -12.79 17.57
C ILE A 255 18.00 -12.59 17.16
N THR A 256 18.54 -13.46 16.30
CA THR A 256 19.94 -13.39 15.87
C THR A 256 20.10 -14.01 14.49
N ILE A 257 21.01 -13.45 13.69
CA ILE A 257 21.49 -14.07 12.46
C ILE A 257 22.99 -14.33 12.64
N ASN A 258 23.44 -15.56 12.48
CA ASN A 258 24.88 -15.85 12.39
C ASN A 258 25.25 -16.00 10.91
N ASP A 259 26.22 -15.25 10.42
CA ASP A 259 26.80 -15.50 9.10
C ASP A 259 28.10 -16.30 9.23
N HIS A 260 28.10 -17.52 8.70
CA HIS A 260 29.28 -18.39 8.66
C HIS A 260 30.17 -18.14 7.43
N SER A 261 29.79 -17.22 6.55
CA SER A 261 30.64 -16.77 5.44
C SER A 261 31.67 -15.74 5.89
N PHE A 262 31.33 -14.95 6.92
CA PHE A 262 32.11 -13.80 7.40
C PHE A 262 32.36 -12.76 6.30
N ASN A 263 31.42 -12.64 5.36
CA ASN A 263 31.54 -11.79 4.19
C ASN A 263 30.48 -10.68 4.23
N PRO A 264 30.85 -9.44 4.59
CA PRO A 264 29.90 -8.36 4.82
C PRO A 264 29.31 -7.78 3.51
N THR A 265 29.56 -8.43 2.37
CA THR A 265 29.08 -8.00 1.05
C THR A 265 27.73 -8.61 0.69
N GLY A 266 27.37 -9.72 1.36
CA GLY A 266 26.00 -10.19 1.48
C GLY A 266 25.31 -9.47 2.64
N TYR A 267 24.97 -10.20 3.69
CA TYR A 267 24.55 -9.67 4.97
C TYR A 267 25.71 -8.99 5.69
N GLU A 268 25.50 -7.78 6.19
CA GLU A 268 26.59 -6.91 6.60
C GLU A 268 27.15 -7.21 8.00
N GLY A 269 26.56 -8.15 8.75
CA GLY A 269 26.93 -8.43 10.13
C GLY A 269 26.77 -9.90 10.53
N GLY A 270 26.59 -10.15 11.82
CA GLY A 270 26.37 -11.48 12.34
C GLY A 270 26.56 -11.58 13.85
N GLY A 271 25.64 -12.28 14.51
CA GLY A 271 25.71 -12.67 15.90
C GLY A 271 25.13 -11.66 16.89
N MET A 272 24.65 -10.50 16.42
CA MET A 272 24.07 -9.49 17.31
C MET A 272 22.59 -9.74 17.58
N GLU A 273 22.14 -9.32 18.77
CA GLU A 273 20.73 -9.43 19.18
C GLU A 273 19.87 -8.39 18.47
N ILE A 274 18.82 -8.88 17.81
CA ILE A 274 17.73 -8.08 17.24
C ILE A 274 16.64 -7.95 18.30
N ARG A 275 16.19 -6.71 18.53
CA ARG A 275 15.20 -6.39 19.59
C ARG A 275 13.86 -5.99 19.00
N TYR A 276 12.82 -6.22 19.79
CA TYR A 276 11.45 -5.90 19.41
C TYR A 276 10.69 -5.25 20.57
N ASP A 277 9.72 -4.42 20.22
CA ASP A 277 8.72 -3.95 21.17
C ASP A 277 7.64 -5.02 21.45
N VAL A 278 6.67 -4.64 22.29
CA VAL A 278 5.53 -5.48 22.67
C VAL A 278 4.56 -5.74 21.51
N ASN A 279 4.49 -4.84 20.52
CA ASN A 279 3.68 -5.00 19.31
C ASN A 279 4.36 -5.89 18.27
N GLY A 280 5.65 -6.18 18.44
CA GLY A 280 6.43 -6.97 17.50
C GLY A 280 7.10 -6.16 16.41
N ASN A 281 7.28 -4.86 16.60
CA ASN A 281 8.09 -4.04 15.72
C ASN A 281 9.57 -4.17 16.09
N MET A 282 10.45 -4.28 15.10
CA MET A 282 11.89 -4.39 15.31
C MET A 282 12.45 -3.05 15.82
N THR A 283 12.94 -2.98 17.06
CA THR A 283 13.45 -1.73 17.63
C THR A 283 14.95 -1.54 17.43
N GLU A 284 15.71 -2.61 17.21
CA GLU A 284 17.17 -2.55 17.04
C GLU A 284 17.63 -3.67 16.10
N MET A 285 18.61 -3.36 15.22
CA MET A 285 19.30 -4.34 14.36
C MET A 285 20.79 -3.97 14.28
N PRO A 286 21.58 -4.29 15.32
CA PRO A 286 22.95 -3.80 15.43
C PRO A 286 23.89 -4.31 14.32
N ASP A 287 23.61 -5.48 13.73
CA ASP A 287 24.36 -6.01 12.58
C ASP A 287 24.38 -5.03 11.40
N LYS A 288 23.27 -4.30 11.19
CA LYS A 288 23.14 -3.23 10.18
C LYS A 288 23.50 -1.84 10.71
N GLY A 289 24.05 -1.74 11.92
CA GLY A 289 24.32 -0.44 12.58
C GLY A 289 23.06 0.34 12.97
N ILE A 290 21.88 -0.29 12.96
CA ILE A 290 20.62 0.33 13.38
C ILE A 290 20.48 0.16 14.89
N ASN A 291 20.79 1.23 15.62
CA ASN A 291 20.84 1.21 17.08
C ASN A 291 19.47 1.46 17.72
N LYS A 292 18.55 2.07 16.99
CA LYS A 292 17.18 2.33 17.46
C LYS A 292 16.25 2.62 16.29
N ILE A 293 15.04 2.07 16.36
CA ILE A 293 13.88 2.45 15.57
C ILE A 293 12.76 2.86 16.53
N ASP A 294 12.28 4.07 16.38
CA ASP A 294 11.05 4.55 16.99
C ASP A 294 9.89 4.45 15.98
N TYR A 295 8.72 4.08 16.48
CA TYR A 295 7.52 3.81 15.70
C TYR A 295 6.36 4.71 16.11
N ASN A 296 5.56 5.10 15.13
CA ASN A 296 4.31 5.81 15.38
C ASN A 296 3.15 4.84 15.72
N TYR A 297 1.94 5.38 15.95
CA TYR A 297 0.75 4.59 16.29
C TYR A 297 0.27 3.61 15.20
N LEU A 298 0.78 3.73 13.97
CA LEU A 298 0.52 2.81 12.85
C LEU A 298 1.62 1.75 12.72
N ASN A 299 2.57 1.68 13.65
CA ASN A 299 3.77 0.85 13.57
C ASN A 299 4.65 1.15 12.34
N LEU A 300 4.64 2.40 11.85
CA LEU A 300 5.56 2.86 10.81
C LEU A 300 6.81 3.51 11.45
N PRO A 301 8.03 3.22 10.96
CA PRO A 301 9.26 3.84 11.48
C PRO A 301 9.23 5.35 11.29
N ASP A 302 9.18 6.13 12.37
CA ASP A 302 9.21 7.60 12.32
C ASP A 302 10.57 8.19 12.67
N LYS A 303 11.44 7.41 13.33
CA LYS A 303 12.84 7.77 13.54
C LYS A 303 13.75 6.54 13.59
N ILE A 304 14.83 6.58 12.82
CA ILE A 304 15.88 5.55 12.80
C ILE A 304 17.22 6.20 13.17
N ASN A 305 17.89 5.64 14.17
CA ASN A 305 19.24 6.02 14.55
C ASN A 305 20.23 4.98 14.03
N TYR A 306 21.07 5.39 13.09
CA TYR A 306 22.14 4.59 12.53
C TYR A 306 23.50 5.07 13.04
N SER A 307 24.35 4.14 13.42
CA SER A 307 25.79 4.38 13.61
C SER A 307 26.54 3.08 13.48
N ARG A 308 27.59 3.09 12.65
CA ARG A 308 28.41 1.91 12.38
C ARG A 308 29.87 2.31 12.28
N GLY A 309 30.75 1.55 12.95
CA GLY A 309 32.20 1.70 12.84
C GLY A 309 32.81 3.02 13.34
N GLY A 310 32.02 3.91 13.97
CA GLY A 310 32.49 5.20 14.48
C GLY A 310 32.87 6.23 13.41
N THR A 311 32.74 5.89 12.13
CA THR A 311 33.07 6.75 10.97
C THR A 311 31.85 7.47 10.42
N GLU A 312 30.65 6.93 10.65
CA GLU A 312 29.39 7.49 10.17
C GLU A 312 28.28 7.33 11.22
N SER A 313 27.44 8.37 11.33
CA SER A 313 26.15 8.28 12.00
C SER A 313 25.07 8.96 11.15
N ALA A 314 23.85 8.47 11.21
CA ALA A 314 22.71 9.08 10.54
C ALA A 314 21.48 9.04 11.44
N ILE A 315 20.71 10.12 11.44
CA ILE A 315 19.38 10.16 12.04
C ILE A 315 18.39 10.40 10.91
N ILE A 316 17.55 9.41 10.65
CA ILE A 316 16.50 9.46 9.63
C ILE A 316 15.18 9.67 10.34
N THR A 317 14.48 10.77 10.07
CA THR A 317 13.17 11.08 10.63
C THR A 317 12.14 11.11 9.51
N THR A 318 11.06 10.36 9.65
CA THR A 318 10.01 10.26 8.63
C THR A 318 8.67 10.73 9.18
N ARG A 319 7.96 11.55 8.40
CA ARG A 319 6.62 12.02 8.72
C ARG A 319 5.61 11.36 7.80
N TYR A 320 4.50 10.94 8.38
CA TYR A 320 3.41 10.29 7.67
C TYR A 320 2.13 11.09 7.85
N SER A 321 1.20 10.91 6.92
CA SER A 321 -0.19 11.28 7.11
C SER A 321 -0.88 10.31 8.09
N ALA A 322 -2.10 10.65 8.52
CA ALA A 322 -2.87 9.82 9.44
C ALA A 322 -3.29 8.45 8.86
N ASP A 323 -3.24 8.30 7.54
CA ASP A 323 -3.48 7.06 6.80
C ASP A 323 -2.18 6.33 6.40
N GLY A 324 -1.01 6.78 6.91
CA GLY A 324 0.27 6.08 6.75
C GLY A 324 1.05 6.39 5.47
N ILE A 325 0.62 7.38 4.68
CA ILE A 325 1.36 7.81 3.49
C ILE A 325 2.57 8.63 3.93
N LYS A 326 3.76 8.30 3.42
CA LYS A 326 4.98 9.07 3.66
C LYS A 326 4.84 10.48 3.07
N LEU A 327 5.10 11.50 3.89
CA LEU A 327 5.00 12.91 3.52
C LEU A 327 6.36 13.60 3.42
N GLN A 328 7.29 13.25 4.31
CA GLN A 328 8.61 13.86 4.38
C GLN A 328 9.61 12.91 5.04
N LYS A 329 10.85 12.91 4.55
CA LYS A 329 12.01 12.26 5.16
C LYS A 329 13.11 13.30 5.40
N GLU A 330 13.63 13.39 6.61
CA GLU A 330 14.80 14.18 6.96
C GLU A 330 15.94 13.23 7.33
N ASN A 331 17.05 13.29 6.60
CA ASN A 331 18.25 12.50 6.85
C ASN A 331 19.40 13.43 7.27
N ASN A 332 19.80 13.32 8.54
CA ASN A 332 20.91 14.03 9.14
C ASN A 332 22.11 13.09 9.23
N THR A 333 22.98 13.12 8.21
CA THR A 333 24.17 12.28 8.14
C THR A 333 25.39 13.04 8.64
N THR A 334 26.13 12.43 9.56
CA THR A 334 27.38 12.96 10.11
C THR A 334 28.51 12.00 9.79
N ILE A 335 29.53 12.49 9.07
CA ILE A 335 30.73 11.72 8.77
C ILE A 335 31.89 12.26 9.60
N TYR A 336 32.58 11.35 10.30
CA TYR A 336 33.72 11.65 11.15
C TYR A 336 35.02 11.45 10.38
N GLY A 337 35.68 12.56 10.04
CA GLY A 337 36.97 12.56 9.35
C GLY A 337 38.14 12.92 10.29
N PHE A 338 39.36 12.77 9.78
CA PHE A 338 40.59 13.13 10.53
C PHE A 338 40.67 14.62 10.91
N ASN A 339 40.00 15.50 10.17
CA ASN A 339 40.06 16.96 10.36
C ASN A 339 38.75 17.57 10.91
N GLY A 340 37.90 16.75 11.55
CA GLY A 340 36.61 17.15 12.10
C GLY A 340 35.43 16.36 11.55
N SER A 341 34.24 16.77 11.94
CA SER A 341 32.97 16.11 11.61
C SER A 341 32.14 17.01 10.70
N THR A 342 31.65 16.48 9.58
CA THR A 342 30.72 17.19 8.68
C THR A 342 29.32 16.60 8.85
N THR A 343 28.33 17.43 9.16
CA THR A 343 26.91 17.05 9.18
C THR A 343 26.21 17.63 7.96
N THR A 344 25.56 16.77 7.19
CA THR A 344 24.71 17.14 6.05
C THR A 344 23.27 16.78 6.36
N THR A 345 22.37 17.77 6.29
CA THR A 345 20.93 17.58 6.39
C THR A 345 20.29 17.57 5.01
N LYS A 346 19.62 16.47 4.66
CA LYS A 346 18.83 16.31 3.44
C LYS A 346 17.37 16.11 3.80
N ILE A 347 16.49 16.92 3.22
CA ILE A 347 15.05 16.84 3.42
C ILE A 347 14.40 16.48 2.08
N THR A 348 13.73 15.34 2.05
CA THR A 348 12.93 14.87 0.92
C THR A 348 11.44 15.03 1.23
N ASP A 349 10.71 15.79 0.42
CA ASP A 349 9.24 15.86 0.51
C ASP A 349 8.60 14.97 -0.54
N TYR A 350 7.60 14.19 -0.12
CA TYR A 350 6.82 13.26 -0.94
C TYR A 350 5.41 13.82 -1.08
N LEU A 351 5.09 14.40 -2.25
CA LEU A 351 3.87 15.18 -2.44
C LEU A 351 3.11 14.70 -3.69
N ASP A 352 2.12 13.82 -3.51
CA ASP A 352 1.27 13.32 -4.61
C ASP A 352 2.10 12.79 -5.83
N GLY A 353 3.19 12.06 -5.56
CA GLY A 353 4.10 11.52 -6.58
C GLY A 353 5.25 12.45 -6.99
N PHE A 354 5.27 13.71 -6.54
CA PHE A 354 6.37 14.65 -6.74
C PHE A 354 7.38 14.56 -5.59
N GLN A 355 8.65 14.42 -5.93
CA GLN A 355 9.74 14.36 -4.95
C GLN A 355 10.65 15.57 -5.01
N TYR A 356 10.76 16.24 -3.87
CA TYR A 356 11.61 17.41 -3.72
C TYR A 356 12.78 17.07 -2.81
N LEU A 357 13.96 17.61 -3.10
CA LEU A 357 15.14 17.52 -2.24
C LEU A 357 15.60 18.92 -1.87
N MET A 358 15.86 19.12 -0.59
CA MET A 358 16.54 20.29 -0.06
C MET A 358 17.77 19.83 0.75
N THR A 359 18.91 20.48 0.54
CA THR A 359 20.13 20.22 1.30
C THR A 359 20.53 21.49 2.05
N LEU A 360 20.56 21.43 3.39
CA LEU A 360 20.77 22.62 4.24
C LEU A 360 22.25 22.91 4.55
N THR A 361 23.16 22.04 4.13
CA THR A 361 24.61 22.31 4.20
C THR A 361 25.28 21.65 2.99
N PRO A 362 25.73 22.42 2.00
CA PRO A 362 26.50 21.86 0.89
C PRO A 362 27.87 21.41 1.42
N PRO A 363 28.47 20.35 0.84
CA PRO A 363 29.84 19.94 1.20
C PRO A 363 30.81 21.13 1.03
N PRO A 364 31.85 21.28 1.88
CA PRO A 364 32.83 22.35 1.80
C PRO A 364 33.47 22.45 0.41
N PRO A 365 33.81 23.66 -0.05
CA PRO A 365 34.54 23.84 -1.31
C PRO A 365 35.94 23.23 -1.18
N GLY A 366 36.30 22.25 -2.02
CA GLY A 366 37.66 21.71 -2.02
C GLY A 366 37.85 20.25 -2.44
N GLY A 367 36.80 19.51 -2.83
CA GLY A 367 36.95 18.22 -3.52
C GLY A 367 37.44 17.02 -2.69
N PHE A 368 37.79 17.21 -1.40
CA PHE A 368 38.15 16.10 -0.50
C PHE A 368 36.91 15.33 0.04
N GLU A 369 35.70 15.88 -0.11
CA GLU A 369 34.47 15.27 0.39
C GLU A 369 33.79 14.25 -0.54
N SER A 370 34.08 14.27 -1.85
CA SER A 370 33.55 13.24 -2.77
C SER A 370 34.11 11.86 -2.44
N LEU A 371 35.36 11.79 -1.95
CA LEU A 371 36.00 10.57 -1.47
C LEU A 371 35.40 10.09 -0.13
N ILE A 372 35.06 11.03 0.77
CA ILE A 372 34.46 10.73 2.08
C ILE A 372 33.00 10.26 1.90
N MET A 373 32.21 10.93 1.07
CA MET A 373 30.81 10.56 0.76
C MET A 373 30.71 9.30 -0.11
N ALA A 374 31.66 9.06 -1.03
CA ALA A 374 31.75 7.78 -1.76
C ALA A 374 32.14 6.61 -0.85
N SER A 375 32.59 6.89 0.38
CA SER A 375 32.85 5.91 1.43
C SER A 375 31.75 5.85 2.50
N SER A 376 30.62 6.54 2.30
CA SER A 376 29.45 6.40 3.18
C SER A 376 28.73 5.07 2.90
N GLU A 377 28.40 4.33 3.96
CA GLU A 377 27.58 3.11 3.84
C GLU A 377 26.15 3.49 3.46
N THR A 378 25.61 4.53 4.11
CA THR A 378 24.23 4.98 3.87
C THR A 378 24.05 5.55 2.47
N GLY A 379 25.13 6.08 1.88
CA GLY A 379 25.19 6.52 0.48
C GLY A 379 25.16 5.40 -0.56
N ARG A 380 25.16 4.12 -0.15
CA ARG A 380 25.00 2.94 -0.99
C ARG A 380 23.99 1.94 -0.42
N ALA A 381 23.06 2.41 0.41
CA ALA A 381 22.06 1.56 1.05
C ALA A 381 22.67 0.35 1.81
N LEU A 382 23.86 0.54 2.40
CA LEU A 382 24.66 -0.47 3.11
C LEU A 382 25.25 -1.61 2.25
N GLU A 383 24.96 -1.65 0.94
CA GLU A 383 25.45 -2.68 0.03
C GLU A 383 26.49 -2.12 -0.96
N ARG A 384 27.70 -1.81 -0.49
CA ARG A 384 28.71 -1.10 -1.31
C ARG A 384 29.10 -1.77 -2.62
N GLN A 385 29.01 -3.09 -2.69
CA GLN A 385 29.37 -3.86 -3.88
C GLN A 385 28.21 -4.01 -4.87
N ALA A 386 26.96 -3.84 -4.40
CA ALA A 386 25.77 -3.89 -5.24
C ALA A 386 25.52 -2.54 -5.94
N TYR A 387 25.78 -1.42 -5.25
CA TYR A 387 25.41 -0.10 -5.75
C TYR A 387 26.58 0.84 -5.98
N SER A 388 26.63 1.40 -7.19
CA SER A 388 27.45 2.56 -7.50
C SER A 388 26.80 3.81 -6.90
N PHE A 389 27.64 4.76 -6.49
CA PHE A 389 27.13 6.05 -6.03
C PHE A 389 26.55 6.82 -7.22
N ASP A 390 25.31 7.31 -7.10
CA ASP A 390 24.71 8.21 -8.08
C ASP A 390 25.37 9.59 -7.99
N GLY A 391 26.46 9.76 -8.73
CA GLY A 391 27.35 10.92 -8.73
C GLY A 391 26.74 12.19 -9.30
N SER A 392 25.62 12.66 -8.79
CA SER A 392 25.13 14.04 -9.03
C SER A 392 26.03 15.11 -8.38
N SER A 393 27.34 14.85 -8.26
CA SER A 393 28.35 15.88 -8.04
C SER A 393 28.47 16.73 -9.30
N SER A 394 27.66 17.78 -9.38
CA SER A 394 28.05 19.16 -9.69
C SER A 394 29.03 19.51 -10.83
N SER A 395 29.56 18.60 -11.65
CA SER A 395 30.63 18.90 -12.62
C SER A 395 30.20 19.02 -14.09
N GLU A 396 28.93 18.79 -14.43
CA GLU A 396 28.39 19.12 -15.76
C GLU A 396 27.02 19.80 -15.69
N ARG A 397 26.85 20.76 -14.77
CA ARG A 397 25.70 21.67 -14.84
C ARG A 397 25.93 22.70 -15.93
N ASN A 398 25.56 22.37 -17.16
CA ASN A 398 24.91 23.38 -17.98
C ASN A 398 23.54 23.62 -17.33
N PRO A 399 23.27 24.80 -16.72
CA PRO A 399 22.05 24.98 -15.97
C PRO A 399 20.89 25.01 -16.95
N VAL A 400 20.20 23.89 -17.11
CA VAL A 400 18.78 23.94 -17.47
C VAL A 400 18.14 24.76 -16.35
N ILE A 401 17.61 25.95 -16.70
CA ILE A 401 16.92 26.80 -15.74
C ILE A 401 15.63 26.06 -15.36
N THR A 402 15.70 25.22 -14.33
CA THR A 402 14.52 24.57 -13.77
C THR A 402 13.74 25.61 -12.98
N LYS A 403 12.42 25.67 -13.23
CA LYS A 403 11.54 26.66 -12.57
C LYS A 403 11.47 26.45 -11.06
N ASN A 404 11.70 25.22 -10.60
CA ASN A 404 11.78 24.87 -9.19
C ASN A 404 13.06 24.05 -8.95
N PRO A 405 14.09 24.63 -8.30
CA PRO A 405 15.39 23.96 -8.16
C PRO A 405 15.39 22.79 -7.19
N ASN A 406 14.34 22.65 -6.37
CA ASN A 406 14.23 21.59 -5.38
C ASN A 406 13.48 20.37 -5.91
N LEU A 407 12.64 20.51 -6.95
CA LEU A 407 11.93 19.37 -7.54
C LEU A 407 12.94 18.47 -8.26
N GLN A 408 13.03 17.22 -7.84
CA GLN A 408 13.95 16.24 -8.42
C GLN A 408 13.29 15.50 -9.59
N PHE A 409 12.20 14.80 -9.31
CA PHE A 409 11.47 14.01 -10.29
C PHE A 409 10.04 13.72 -9.83
N PHE A 410 9.25 13.12 -10.73
CA PHE A 410 7.96 12.53 -10.43
C PHE A 410 7.70 11.32 -11.34
N ALA A 411 6.78 10.44 -10.91
CA ALA A 411 6.43 9.24 -11.67
C ALA A 411 5.66 9.55 -12.96
N THR A 412 5.88 8.74 -13.99
CA THR A 412 5.07 8.67 -15.21
C THR A 412 4.55 7.25 -15.41
N ALA A 413 3.66 7.03 -16.37
CA ALA A 413 3.10 5.70 -16.61
C ALA A 413 4.13 4.65 -17.05
N GLU A 414 5.25 5.09 -17.62
CA GLU A 414 6.29 4.21 -18.17
C GLU A 414 7.63 4.34 -17.44
N GLY A 415 7.67 5.06 -16.32
CA GLY A 415 8.88 5.28 -15.51
C GLY A 415 8.78 6.59 -14.74
N PHE A 416 9.66 7.55 -15.04
CA PHE A 416 9.79 8.81 -14.33
C PHE A 416 10.03 9.97 -15.29
N TYR A 417 9.87 11.19 -14.78
CA TYR A 417 10.38 12.40 -15.41
C TYR A 417 11.39 13.04 -14.47
N ASP A 418 12.66 13.05 -14.88
CA ASP A 418 13.74 13.76 -14.19
C ASP A 418 13.59 15.25 -14.49
N TYR A 419 13.10 15.99 -13.49
CA TYR A 419 12.80 17.41 -13.62
C TYR A 419 14.08 18.24 -13.66
N VAL A 420 15.16 17.76 -13.03
CA VAL A 420 16.46 18.44 -13.01
C VAL A 420 17.08 18.42 -14.40
N LYS A 421 16.99 17.28 -15.10
CA LYS A 421 17.54 17.09 -16.44
C LYS A 421 16.55 17.42 -17.57
N ASN A 422 15.28 17.70 -17.25
CA ASN A 422 14.20 17.87 -18.22
C ASN A 422 14.09 16.63 -19.14
N GLN A 423 14.04 15.45 -18.54
CA GLN A 423 14.23 14.18 -19.24
C GLN A 423 13.19 13.14 -18.85
N TYR A 424 12.58 12.49 -19.85
CA TYR A 424 11.76 11.30 -19.64
C TYR A 424 12.63 10.06 -19.46
N ILE A 425 12.36 9.31 -18.39
CA ILE A 425 12.99 8.04 -18.06
C ILE A 425 11.97 6.92 -18.20
N TYR A 426 12.31 5.93 -19.01
CA TYR A 426 11.51 4.75 -19.30
C TYR A 426 12.13 3.51 -18.65
N GLN A 427 11.30 2.51 -18.35
CA GLN A 427 11.76 1.31 -17.65
C GLN A 427 11.31 0.01 -18.32
N TYR A 428 12.27 -0.89 -18.55
CA TYR A 428 11.97 -2.31 -18.69
C TYR A 428 11.77 -2.92 -17.31
N LYS A 429 10.60 -3.54 -17.13
CA LYS A 429 10.24 -4.27 -15.91
C LYS A 429 10.03 -5.75 -16.21
N ASP A 430 10.40 -6.63 -15.30
CA ASP A 430 10.10 -8.06 -15.42
C ASP A 430 8.65 -8.39 -15.03
N HIS A 431 8.29 -9.67 -14.94
CA HIS A 431 6.92 -10.10 -14.63
C HIS A 431 6.43 -9.70 -13.23
N LEU A 432 7.35 -9.42 -12.31
CA LEU A 432 7.08 -8.94 -10.95
C LEU A 432 7.21 -7.43 -10.84
N GLY A 433 7.37 -6.72 -11.96
CA GLY A 433 7.53 -5.27 -11.95
C GLY A 433 8.88 -4.81 -11.43
N ASN A 434 9.88 -5.71 -11.27
CA ASN A 434 11.22 -5.30 -10.88
C ASN A 434 11.85 -4.51 -12.01
N VAL A 435 12.44 -3.36 -11.71
CA VAL A 435 13.12 -2.53 -12.70
C VAL A 435 14.41 -3.21 -13.13
N ARG A 436 14.52 -3.58 -14.41
CA ARG A 436 15.69 -4.26 -14.99
C ARG A 436 16.62 -3.30 -15.70
N ILE A 437 16.05 -2.40 -16.51
CA ILE A 437 16.79 -1.37 -17.24
C ILE A 437 15.98 -0.08 -17.20
N SER A 438 16.62 1.03 -16.83
CA SER A 438 16.10 2.38 -16.99
C SER A 438 16.86 3.09 -18.10
N PHE A 439 16.15 3.79 -18.98
CA PHE A 439 16.73 4.43 -20.17
C PHE A 439 15.99 5.71 -20.55
N GLY A 440 16.63 6.61 -21.28
CA GLY A 440 16.06 7.90 -21.68
C GLY A 440 16.71 8.45 -22.94
N ARG A 441 16.43 9.72 -23.24
CA ARG A 441 17.16 10.48 -24.28
C ARG A 441 18.20 11.38 -23.63
N ASP A 442 19.43 11.33 -24.11
CA ASP A 442 20.45 12.32 -23.74
C ASP A 442 20.09 13.72 -24.29
N SER A 443 20.92 14.72 -23.97
CA SER A 443 20.73 16.10 -24.45
C SER A 443 20.83 16.25 -25.98
N SER A 444 21.41 15.27 -26.68
CA SER A 444 21.51 15.20 -28.14
C SER A 444 20.37 14.40 -28.78
N GLY A 445 19.46 13.85 -27.97
CA GLY A 445 18.32 13.04 -28.41
C GLY A 445 18.62 11.56 -28.62
N ASN A 446 19.84 11.10 -28.32
CA ASN A 446 20.24 9.68 -28.46
C ASN A 446 19.76 8.86 -27.27
N LEU A 447 19.65 7.54 -27.48
CA LEU A 447 19.34 6.60 -26.41
C LEU A 447 20.48 6.53 -25.38
N GLU A 448 20.15 6.74 -24.11
CA GLU A 448 21.07 6.52 -22.99
C GLU A 448 20.49 5.52 -21.98
N LEU A 449 21.37 4.73 -21.35
CA LEU A 449 21.05 3.89 -20.21
C LEU A 449 21.38 4.65 -18.93
N VAL A 450 20.46 4.65 -17.96
CA VAL A 450 20.63 5.41 -16.71
C VAL A 450 20.72 4.53 -15.46
N ASP A 451 20.21 3.29 -15.53
CA ASP A 451 20.29 2.30 -14.45
C ASP A 451 20.04 0.87 -14.99
N ALA A 452 20.68 -0.14 -14.42
CA ALA A 452 20.54 -1.54 -14.79
C ALA A 452 20.66 -2.44 -13.55
N ASN A 453 19.68 -3.32 -13.32
CA ASN A 453 19.60 -4.13 -12.11
C ASN A 453 19.28 -5.61 -12.44
N ASP A 454 19.97 -6.51 -11.75
CA ASP A 454 19.66 -7.93 -11.69
C ASP A 454 19.50 -8.31 -10.20
N TYR A 455 18.58 -9.22 -9.88
CA TYR A 455 18.20 -9.51 -8.49
C TYR A 455 18.33 -11.00 -8.19
N TYR A 456 18.71 -11.30 -6.95
CA TYR A 456 18.41 -12.59 -6.33
C TYR A 456 16.88 -12.76 -6.18
N PRO A 457 16.37 -14.00 -6.07
CA PRO A 457 14.93 -14.26 -5.94
C PRO A 457 14.21 -13.42 -4.88
N PHE A 458 14.79 -13.27 -3.67
CA PHE A 458 14.22 -12.45 -2.60
C PHE A 458 14.50 -10.94 -2.74
N GLY A 459 15.14 -10.49 -3.82
CA GLY A 459 15.19 -9.08 -4.21
C GLY A 459 16.46 -8.32 -3.85
N MET A 460 17.43 -8.97 -3.19
CA MET A 460 18.78 -8.40 -3.06
C MET A 460 19.36 -8.19 -4.47
N ASN A 461 20.04 -7.08 -4.72
CA ASN A 461 20.65 -6.84 -6.02
C ASN A 461 21.93 -7.69 -6.18
N HIS A 462 22.23 -8.10 -7.40
CA HIS A 462 23.49 -8.80 -7.68
C HIS A 462 24.68 -7.91 -7.36
N LEU A 463 25.75 -8.50 -6.84
CA LEU A 463 27.01 -7.78 -6.62
C LEU A 463 27.72 -7.58 -7.95
N LYS A 464 27.29 -6.57 -8.70
CA LYS A 464 27.93 -6.10 -9.91
C LYS A 464 28.10 -4.59 -9.82
N SER A 465 29.22 -4.15 -9.25
CA SER A 465 29.53 -2.72 -9.20
C SER A 465 29.64 -2.17 -10.62
N GLY A 466 28.79 -1.20 -10.94
CA GLY A 466 28.67 -0.56 -12.26
C GLY A 466 27.25 -0.67 -12.81
N ASN A 467 26.73 0.43 -13.34
CA ASN A 467 25.39 0.54 -13.95
C ASN A 467 24.17 0.35 -13.03
N SER A 468 24.31 -0.18 -11.82
CA SER A 468 23.29 -0.13 -10.76
C SER A 468 23.62 0.99 -9.79
N PHE A 469 22.72 1.96 -9.60
CA PHE A 469 22.99 3.16 -8.81
C PHE A 469 22.04 3.31 -7.62
N PHE A 470 22.53 3.92 -6.55
CA PHE A 470 21.74 4.42 -5.44
C PHE A 470 22.12 5.88 -5.15
N GLY A 471 21.12 6.72 -4.87
CA GLY A 471 21.34 8.15 -4.63
C GLY A 471 20.23 8.79 -3.81
N VAL A 472 20.53 9.85 -3.05
CA VAL A 472 19.50 10.49 -2.22
C VAL A 472 18.44 11.17 -3.09
N SER A 473 17.16 10.86 -2.85
CA SER A 473 16.03 11.41 -3.61
C SER A 473 16.19 11.22 -5.12
N SER A 474 16.69 10.04 -5.53
CA SER A 474 16.87 9.65 -6.93
C SER A 474 15.80 8.64 -7.33
N TYR A 475 15.26 8.79 -8.55
CA TYR A 475 14.33 7.81 -9.11
C TYR A 475 14.97 6.43 -9.25
N LYS A 476 16.31 6.35 -9.28
CA LYS A 476 17.06 5.09 -9.37
C LYS A 476 16.92 4.22 -8.12
N ASN A 477 16.42 4.78 -7.00
CA ASN A 477 16.14 4.00 -5.79
C ASN A 477 14.87 3.15 -5.92
N TYR A 478 14.04 3.41 -6.92
CA TYR A 478 12.83 2.63 -7.20
C TYR A 478 13.18 1.37 -8.01
N LYS A 479 13.45 0.26 -7.31
CA LYS A 479 14.10 -0.93 -7.87
C LYS A 479 13.22 -2.19 -7.82
N TYR A 480 13.41 -3.02 -6.80
CA TYR A 480 12.66 -4.26 -6.61
C TYR A 480 11.18 -3.95 -6.40
N ASN A 481 10.32 -4.58 -7.20
CA ASN A 481 8.88 -4.31 -7.30
C ASN A 481 8.48 -2.83 -7.50
N GLY A 482 9.42 -2.00 -7.95
CA GLY A 482 9.21 -0.55 -8.06
C GLY A 482 9.08 0.15 -6.70
N LYS A 483 9.65 -0.42 -5.63
CA LYS A 483 9.68 0.18 -4.29
C LYS A 483 10.97 0.95 -4.04
N GLU A 484 10.86 1.99 -3.21
CA GLU A 484 11.98 2.86 -2.86
C GLU A 484 12.91 2.15 -1.87
N LEU A 485 14.12 1.82 -2.32
CA LEU A 485 15.22 1.41 -1.45
C LEU A 485 15.64 2.60 -0.58
N GLN A 486 15.75 2.38 0.73
CA GLN A 486 16.22 3.38 1.68
C GLN A 486 17.71 3.22 1.98
N GLU A 487 18.28 4.24 2.59
CA GLU A 487 19.67 4.28 3.08
C GLU A 487 20.01 3.17 4.09
N THR A 488 19.00 2.53 4.68
CA THR A 488 19.12 1.41 5.61
C THR A 488 19.24 0.04 4.92
N GLY A 489 19.20 -0.01 3.58
CA GLY A 489 19.12 -1.26 2.81
C GLY A 489 17.72 -1.89 2.76
N MET A 490 16.72 -1.23 3.38
CA MET A 490 15.35 -1.71 3.41
C MET A 490 14.51 -1.07 2.28
N TYR A 491 13.65 -1.85 1.65
CA TYR A 491 12.64 -1.34 0.72
C TYR A 491 11.41 -0.84 1.48
N ASP A 492 10.95 0.36 1.14
CA ASP A 492 9.70 0.89 1.67
C ASP A 492 8.50 0.45 0.82
N TYR A 493 7.62 -0.36 1.41
CA TYR A 493 6.40 -0.82 0.77
C TYR A 493 5.15 -0.01 1.14
N GLY A 494 5.27 0.95 2.05
CA GLY A 494 4.18 1.75 2.60
C GLY A 494 3.83 1.29 4.01
N ALA A 495 3.30 0.07 4.16
CA ALA A 495 2.87 -0.43 5.47
C ALA A 495 4.01 -1.03 6.32
N ARG A 496 5.11 -1.45 5.67
CA ARG A 496 6.24 -2.18 6.28
C ARG A 496 7.55 -1.91 5.54
N MET A 497 8.68 -2.17 6.20
CA MET A 497 10.00 -2.14 5.59
C MET A 497 10.48 -3.56 5.29
N TYR A 498 10.81 -3.82 4.03
CA TYR A 498 11.28 -5.13 3.57
C TYR A 498 12.80 -5.20 3.53
N MET A 499 13.38 -6.21 4.17
CA MET A 499 14.82 -6.49 4.13
C MET A 499 15.09 -7.62 3.14
N ALA A 500 15.54 -7.29 1.94
CA ALA A 500 15.74 -8.24 0.85
C ALA A 500 16.96 -9.16 1.05
N ASP A 501 17.96 -8.66 1.77
CA ASP A 501 19.19 -9.35 2.18
C ASP A 501 18.96 -10.44 3.23
N ILE A 502 17.80 -10.45 3.91
CA ILE A 502 17.40 -11.55 4.81
C ILE A 502 16.03 -12.16 4.46
N GLY A 503 15.33 -11.61 3.46
CA GLY A 503 14.09 -12.14 2.89
C GLY A 503 12.82 -11.95 3.75
N ARG A 504 12.76 -10.94 4.63
CA ARG A 504 11.69 -10.79 5.64
C ARG A 504 11.31 -9.34 5.95
N TRP A 505 10.14 -9.15 6.57
CA TRP A 505 9.66 -7.84 7.06
C TRP A 505 10.23 -7.49 8.43
N ASP A 506 10.33 -6.19 8.72
CA ASP A 506 10.77 -5.64 10.00
C ASP A 506 9.69 -5.70 11.10
N VAL A 507 8.41 -5.54 10.71
CA VAL A 507 7.25 -5.56 11.61
C VAL A 507 6.22 -6.65 11.24
N VAL A 508 5.31 -6.91 12.18
CA VAL A 508 4.16 -7.83 12.00
C VAL A 508 3.26 -7.31 10.88
N ASP A 509 2.82 -8.20 10.00
CA ASP A 509 1.82 -7.91 8.97
C ASP A 509 0.53 -7.30 9.57
N PRO A 510 0.11 -6.08 9.15
CA PRO A 510 -1.17 -5.52 9.56
C PRO A 510 -2.38 -6.41 9.23
N ALA A 511 -2.28 -7.27 8.22
CA ALA A 511 -3.29 -8.23 7.82
C ALA A 511 -2.95 -9.68 8.21
N ALA A 512 -2.05 -9.90 9.19
CA ALA A 512 -1.64 -11.23 9.65
C ALA A 512 -2.83 -12.17 9.96
N GLU A 513 -3.96 -11.63 10.42
CA GLU A 513 -5.17 -12.42 10.74
C GLU A 513 -5.79 -13.14 9.54
N LEU A 514 -5.55 -12.66 8.31
CA LEU A 514 -5.97 -13.30 7.07
C LEU A 514 -5.11 -14.51 6.72
N GLY A 515 -3.85 -14.48 7.15
CA GLY A 515 -2.80 -15.43 6.82
C GLY A 515 -2.39 -16.29 8.00
N ARG A 516 -3.31 -16.75 8.86
CA ARG A 516 -2.98 -17.48 10.12
C ARG A 516 -2.06 -18.69 9.97
N ARG A 517 -1.88 -19.19 8.75
CA ARG A 517 -1.00 -20.32 8.39
C ARG A 517 0.43 -19.90 8.04
N PHE A 518 0.70 -18.60 7.93
CA PHE A 518 1.97 -18.02 7.54
C PHE A 518 2.57 -17.26 8.72
N SER A 519 3.89 -17.18 8.75
CA SER A 519 4.58 -16.29 9.68
C SER A 519 4.19 -14.83 9.39
N PRO A 520 3.89 -14.01 10.42
CA PRO A 520 3.52 -12.60 10.23
C PRO A 520 4.64 -11.72 9.69
N TYR A 521 5.85 -12.25 9.55
CA TYR A 521 7.03 -11.56 9.02
C TYR A 521 7.49 -12.11 7.67
N ASN A 522 6.78 -13.09 7.09
CA ASN A 522 7.21 -13.68 5.82
C ASN A 522 6.93 -12.75 4.64
N TYR A 523 7.82 -12.80 3.65
CA TYR A 523 7.65 -12.07 2.41
C TYR A 523 7.04 -12.96 1.34
N ALA A 524 6.00 -12.48 0.67
CA ALA A 524 5.45 -13.10 -0.55
C ALA A 524 5.11 -14.60 -0.41
N PHE A 525 4.62 -15.05 0.76
CA PHE A 525 4.38 -16.46 1.08
C PHE A 525 5.59 -17.38 0.86
N ASP A 526 6.80 -16.84 1.02
CA ASP A 526 8.09 -17.50 0.72
C ASP A 526 8.23 -17.94 -0.75
N ASN A 527 7.47 -17.30 -1.65
CA ASN A 527 7.54 -17.53 -3.10
C ASN A 527 7.57 -16.19 -3.85
N PRO A 528 8.70 -15.45 -3.75
CA PRO A 528 8.85 -14.12 -4.36
C PRO A 528 8.97 -14.16 -5.88
N ILE A 529 8.96 -15.35 -6.50
CA ILE A 529 8.98 -15.52 -7.96
C ILE A 529 7.58 -15.46 -8.55
N MET A 530 6.58 -15.89 -7.78
CA MET A 530 5.17 -15.82 -8.16
C MET A 530 4.47 -14.63 -7.53
N PHE A 531 4.74 -14.32 -6.26
CA PHE A 531 3.96 -13.32 -5.53
C PHE A 531 4.74 -12.02 -5.34
N VAL A 532 3.98 -10.93 -5.24
CA VAL A 532 4.45 -9.61 -4.84
C VAL A 532 3.57 -9.11 -3.71
N ASP A 533 4.11 -8.38 -2.74
CA ASP A 533 3.29 -7.65 -1.77
C ASP A 533 3.20 -6.18 -2.23
N PRO A 534 2.09 -5.70 -2.78
CA PRO A 534 2.05 -4.37 -3.39
C PRO A 534 2.14 -3.22 -2.39
N ASP A 535 1.71 -3.42 -1.15
CA ASP A 535 1.55 -2.37 -0.11
C ASP A 535 2.20 -2.75 1.22
N GLY A 536 2.77 -3.95 1.32
CA GLY A 536 3.28 -4.47 2.56
C GLY A 536 2.17 -4.94 3.50
N MET A 537 0.97 -5.28 3.03
CA MET A 537 -0.09 -5.85 3.86
C MET A 537 -0.59 -7.21 3.37
N TRP A 538 -0.44 -7.54 2.09
CA TRP A 538 -0.86 -8.86 1.61
C TRP A 538 -0.21 -9.24 0.29
N PRO A 539 0.35 -10.45 0.13
CA PRO A 539 0.88 -10.91 -1.14
C PRO A 539 -0.20 -11.22 -2.21
N TRP A 540 0.08 -10.83 -3.45
CA TRP A 540 -0.70 -11.06 -4.65
C TRP A 540 0.10 -11.78 -5.73
N PRO A 541 -0.52 -12.59 -6.61
CA PRO A 541 0.24 -13.46 -7.50
C PRO A 541 0.84 -12.80 -8.76
N THR A 542 0.72 -11.48 -8.98
CA THR A 542 1.55 -10.64 -9.89
C THR A 542 0.96 -9.22 -9.98
N TRP A 543 1.75 -8.21 -10.33
CA TRP A 543 1.23 -6.87 -10.65
C TRP A 543 0.24 -6.85 -11.82
N SER A 544 0.37 -7.75 -12.79
CA SER A 544 -0.60 -7.86 -13.90
C SER A 544 -1.97 -8.28 -13.37
N GLN A 545 -2.02 -9.25 -12.46
CA GLN A 545 -3.27 -9.64 -11.81
C GLN A 545 -3.80 -8.57 -10.85
N VAL A 546 -2.93 -7.86 -10.15
CA VAL A 546 -3.33 -6.69 -9.35
C VAL A 546 -3.94 -5.61 -10.26
N LYS A 547 -3.29 -5.26 -11.38
CA LYS A 547 -3.81 -4.30 -12.38
C LYS A 547 -5.11 -4.78 -13.02
N ASN A 548 -5.24 -6.06 -13.36
CA ASN A 548 -6.46 -6.63 -13.95
C ASN A 548 -7.61 -6.69 -12.94
N PHE A 549 -7.33 -7.02 -11.69
CA PHE A 549 -8.31 -7.00 -10.61
C PHE A 549 -8.73 -5.56 -10.28
N ALA A 550 -7.77 -4.64 -10.12
CA ALA A 550 -8.04 -3.25 -9.80
C ALA A 550 -8.72 -2.51 -10.97
N SER A 551 -8.34 -2.78 -12.23
CA SER A 551 -9.02 -2.24 -13.41
C SER A 551 -10.40 -2.87 -13.64
N GLY A 552 -10.57 -4.16 -13.34
CA GLY A 552 -11.86 -4.85 -13.35
C GLY A 552 -12.80 -4.34 -12.25
N TYR A 553 -12.27 -4.05 -11.06
CA TYR A 553 -13.01 -3.42 -9.96
C TYR A 553 -13.31 -1.94 -10.25
N ALA A 554 -12.37 -1.18 -10.83
CA ALA A 554 -12.64 0.17 -11.29
C ALA A 554 -13.75 0.14 -12.35
N LYS A 555 -13.60 -0.64 -13.42
CA LYS A 555 -14.66 -0.82 -14.44
C LYS A 555 -15.98 -1.32 -13.84
N GLY A 556 -15.94 -2.20 -12.84
CA GLY A 556 -17.10 -2.71 -12.12
C GLY A 556 -17.78 -1.66 -11.25
N ALA A 557 -17.02 -0.90 -10.46
CA ALA A 557 -17.47 0.22 -9.65
C ALA A 557 -18.00 1.37 -10.52
N TRP A 558 -17.38 1.62 -11.68
CA TRP A 558 -17.84 2.57 -12.70
C TRP A 558 -19.10 2.08 -13.43
N SER A 559 -19.20 0.79 -13.74
CA SER A 559 -20.42 0.17 -14.30
C SER A 559 -21.55 0.17 -13.29
N THR A 560 -21.25 0.05 -12.00
CA THR A 560 -22.21 0.12 -10.89
C THR A 560 -22.61 1.57 -10.65
N ALA A 561 -21.69 2.54 -10.68
CA ALA A 561 -22.01 3.96 -10.59
C ALA A 561 -22.82 4.45 -11.81
N GLY A 562 -22.47 4.02 -13.02
CA GLY A 562 -23.24 4.27 -14.25
C GLY A 562 -24.58 3.53 -14.28
N SER A 563 -24.66 2.33 -13.70
CA SER A 563 -25.92 1.59 -13.50
C SER A 563 -26.75 2.13 -12.34
N MET A 564 -26.18 2.86 -11.36
CA MET A 564 -26.93 3.57 -10.32
C MET A 564 -27.53 4.86 -10.85
N VAL A 565 -26.92 5.48 -11.86
CA VAL A 565 -27.51 6.58 -12.64
C VAL A 565 -28.65 6.08 -13.54
N LYS A 566 -28.60 4.83 -14.04
CA LYS A 566 -29.68 4.19 -14.82
C LYS A 566 -30.68 3.36 -14.00
N GLY A 567 -30.34 3.03 -12.77
CA GLY A 567 -31.01 2.05 -11.90
C GLY A 567 -31.48 2.67 -10.58
N ALA A 568 -31.88 3.94 -10.60
CA ALA A 568 -32.73 4.55 -9.57
C ALA A 568 -34.18 4.04 -9.62
N ALA A 569 -34.37 2.81 -10.10
CA ALA A 569 -35.50 1.93 -9.80
C ALA A 569 -34.89 0.56 -9.49
N THR A 570 -35.15 0.07 -8.27
CA THR A 570 -34.86 -1.28 -7.74
C THR A 570 -33.63 -1.41 -6.80
N SER A 571 -33.96 -1.70 -5.55
CA SER A 571 -33.13 -1.82 -4.34
C SER A 571 -32.21 -3.04 -4.27
N THR A 572 -31.14 -2.98 -3.46
CA THR A 572 -30.93 -3.84 -2.25
C THR A 572 -29.64 -3.44 -1.49
N TYR A 573 -29.55 -3.86 -0.22
CA TYR A 573 -29.02 -3.10 0.91
C TYR A 573 -27.76 -3.74 1.55
N THR A 574 -26.58 -3.22 1.25
CA THR A 574 -25.36 -3.23 2.12
C THR A 574 -24.40 -2.06 1.78
N GLY A 575 -24.92 -0.99 1.19
CA GLY A 575 -24.20 0.28 0.92
C GLY A 575 -24.90 1.52 1.51
N ILE A 576 -25.96 1.34 2.29
CA ILE A 576 -26.95 2.41 2.55
C ILE A 576 -26.69 3.21 3.84
N THR A 577 -25.91 2.71 4.80
CA THR A 577 -25.64 3.48 6.04
C THR A 577 -24.65 4.63 5.85
N GLY A 578 -23.70 4.52 4.91
CA GLY A 578 -22.86 5.66 4.48
C GLY A 578 -23.60 6.64 3.56
N GLY A 579 -24.42 6.12 2.65
CA GLY A 579 -25.18 6.92 1.69
C GLY A 579 -26.28 7.79 2.31
N VAL A 580 -26.93 7.34 3.38
CA VAL A 580 -27.99 8.11 4.07
C VAL A 580 -27.41 9.29 4.87
N ARG A 581 -26.25 9.10 5.51
CA ARG A 581 -25.56 10.16 6.24
C ARG A 581 -25.09 11.28 5.31
N GLU A 582 -24.75 10.91 4.08
CA GLU A 582 -24.33 11.86 3.05
C GLU A 582 -25.45 12.49 2.24
N ALA A 583 -26.53 11.76 2.00
CA ALA A 583 -27.77 12.35 1.52
C ALA A 583 -28.28 13.44 2.49
N GLY A 584 -28.11 13.25 3.81
CA GLY A 584 -28.47 14.26 4.82
C GLY A 584 -27.66 15.55 4.74
N LYS A 585 -26.34 15.49 4.49
CA LYS A 585 -25.51 16.69 4.31
C LYS A 585 -25.88 17.45 3.03
N VAL A 586 -26.14 16.72 1.96
CA VAL A 586 -26.50 17.25 0.63
C VAL A 586 -27.87 17.90 0.66
N TYR A 587 -28.83 17.27 1.33
CA TYR A 587 -30.16 17.80 1.55
C TYR A 587 -30.14 19.06 2.42
N ASN A 588 -29.31 19.11 3.47
CA ASN A 588 -29.14 20.32 4.28
C ASN A 588 -28.43 21.46 3.53
N ALA A 589 -27.51 21.15 2.61
CA ALA A 589 -26.91 22.14 1.73
C ALA A 589 -27.89 22.66 0.66
N TYR A 590 -28.74 21.77 0.12
CA TYR A 590 -29.85 22.14 -0.75
C TYR A 590 -30.83 23.10 -0.05
N GLN A 591 -31.24 22.77 1.19
CA GLN A 591 -32.11 23.61 2.03
C GLN A 591 -31.52 25.00 2.30
N LYS A 592 -30.19 25.12 2.38
CA LYS A 592 -29.49 26.39 2.69
C LYS A 592 -29.08 27.22 1.47
N GLY A 593 -28.89 26.62 0.29
CA GLY A 593 -28.30 27.32 -0.87
C GLY A 593 -28.73 26.78 -2.25
N GLY A 594 -29.77 25.95 -2.32
CA GLY A 594 -30.32 25.43 -3.57
C GLY A 594 -29.42 24.40 -4.27
N VAL A 595 -29.72 24.16 -5.55
CA VAL A 595 -29.12 23.07 -6.34
C VAL A 595 -27.59 23.18 -6.43
N SER A 596 -27.03 24.38 -6.62
CA SER A 596 -25.58 24.56 -6.70
C SER A 596 -24.85 24.24 -5.39
N ALA A 597 -25.46 24.54 -4.24
CA ALA A 597 -24.89 24.20 -2.93
C ALA A 597 -24.99 22.69 -2.63
N ALA A 598 -26.09 22.07 -3.05
CA ALA A 598 -26.30 20.63 -2.95
C ALA A 598 -25.29 19.85 -3.80
N VAL A 599 -25.04 20.29 -5.04
CA VAL A 599 -24.07 19.66 -5.96
C VAL A 599 -22.64 19.76 -5.42
N ASN A 600 -22.25 20.93 -4.89
CA ASN A 600 -20.94 21.10 -4.26
C ASN A 600 -20.78 20.25 -2.99
N GLN A 601 -21.80 20.19 -2.14
CA GLN A 601 -21.76 19.37 -0.92
C GLN A 601 -21.76 17.87 -1.25
N TYR A 602 -22.44 17.44 -2.31
CA TYR A 602 -22.47 16.06 -2.78
C TYR A 602 -21.10 15.61 -3.28
N GLY A 603 -20.43 16.45 -4.09
CA GLY A 603 -19.05 16.21 -4.52
C GLY A 603 -18.06 16.15 -3.35
N LYS A 604 -18.24 16.99 -2.33
CA LYS A 604 -17.38 17.04 -1.13
C LYS A 604 -17.59 15.84 -0.20
N SER A 605 -18.84 15.41 -0.05
CA SER A 605 -19.18 14.30 0.83
C SER A 605 -18.78 12.94 0.25
N LEU A 606 -18.92 12.76 -1.08
CA LEU A 606 -18.36 11.61 -1.80
C LEU A 606 -16.84 11.51 -1.70
N TYR A 607 -16.17 12.65 -1.50
CA TYR A 607 -14.73 12.74 -1.33
C TYR A 607 -14.28 12.47 0.12
N GLU A 608 -15.11 12.81 1.12
CA GLU A 608 -14.76 12.77 2.55
C GLU A 608 -15.17 11.47 3.30
N THR A 609 -16.26 10.78 2.95
CA THR A 609 -16.76 9.61 3.75
C THR A 609 -16.43 8.22 3.22
N SER A 610 -16.01 8.11 1.97
CA SER A 610 -16.09 6.85 1.24
C SER A 610 -14.79 6.03 1.28
N GLY A 611 -13.72 6.53 1.92
CA GLY A 611 -12.38 6.08 1.55
C GLY A 611 -12.09 6.28 0.06
N ALA A 612 -13.00 6.90 -0.72
CA ALA A 612 -12.86 7.05 -2.15
C ALA A 612 -11.93 8.18 -2.52
N LYS A 613 -11.46 9.00 -1.58
CA LYS A 613 -10.24 9.78 -1.81
C LYS A 613 -9.07 8.83 -2.09
N ALA A 614 -8.86 7.84 -1.24
CA ALA A 614 -7.89 6.77 -1.48
C ALA A 614 -8.33 5.92 -2.69
N ILE A 615 -9.55 5.36 -2.75
CA ILE A 615 -9.98 4.49 -3.88
C ILE A 615 -9.90 5.19 -5.24
N VAL A 616 -10.21 6.49 -5.33
CA VAL A 616 -10.13 7.26 -6.57
C VAL A 616 -8.69 7.68 -6.86
N GLN A 617 -7.87 8.06 -5.88
CA GLN A 617 -6.44 8.34 -6.12
C GLN A 617 -5.67 7.07 -6.50
N THR A 618 -5.93 5.99 -5.80
CA THR A 618 -5.48 4.63 -6.08
C THR A 618 -5.96 4.13 -7.45
N ALA A 619 -7.26 4.19 -7.77
CA ALA A 619 -7.76 3.77 -9.07
C ALA A 619 -7.22 4.65 -10.21
N LYS A 620 -6.95 5.94 -9.95
CA LYS A 620 -6.30 6.83 -10.90
C LYS A 620 -4.82 6.51 -11.08
N GLY A 621 -4.08 6.23 -10.01
CA GLY A 621 -2.69 5.81 -10.13
C GLY A 621 -2.55 4.41 -10.74
N VAL A 622 -3.49 3.49 -10.47
CA VAL A 622 -3.63 2.21 -11.19
C VAL A 622 -3.88 2.43 -12.69
N ALA A 623 -4.79 3.35 -13.04
CA ALA A 623 -5.05 3.72 -14.43
C ALA A 623 -3.86 4.44 -15.09
N LYS A 624 -3.01 5.11 -14.30
CA LYS A 624 -1.76 5.76 -14.72
C LYS A 624 -0.52 4.87 -14.59
N GLY A 625 -0.64 3.61 -14.17
CA GLY A 625 0.52 2.70 -14.01
C GLY A 625 1.43 2.95 -12.79
N ASP A 626 1.04 3.83 -11.86
CA ASP A 626 1.79 4.19 -10.65
C ASP A 626 1.83 3.04 -9.62
N ALA A 627 3.04 2.58 -9.29
CA ALA A 627 3.28 1.44 -8.42
C ALA A 627 2.87 1.67 -6.95
N GLU A 628 2.93 2.90 -6.44
CA GLU A 628 2.51 3.23 -5.06
C GLU A 628 0.98 3.21 -4.93
N SER A 629 0.28 3.70 -5.96
CA SER A 629 -1.17 3.67 -6.05
C SER A 629 -1.74 2.28 -6.36
N ILE A 630 -1.05 1.45 -7.16
CA ILE A 630 -1.44 0.04 -7.36
C ILE A 630 -1.24 -0.77 -6.08
N GLY A 631 -0.21 -0.42 -5.29
CA GLY A 631 0.00 -0.89 -3.93
C GLY A 631 -1.20 -0.61 -3.03
N SER A 632 -1.59 0.65 -2.90
CA SER A 632 -2.69 1.06 -2.02
C SER A 632 -4.07 0.46 -2.39
N ALA A 633 -4.22 -0.10 -3.60
CA ALA A 633 -5.48 -0.64 -4.11
C ALA A 633 -5.83 -1.97 -3.46
N THR A 634 -4.80 -2.74 -3.17
CA THR A 634 -4.90 -4.08 -2.63
C THR A 634 -5.21 -4.08 -1.15
N VAL A 635 -4.74 -3.10 -0.36
CA VAL A 635 -5.17 -2.86 1.03
C VAL A 635 -6.68 -2.71 1.12
N MET A 636 -7.29 -1.88 0.26
CA MET A 636 -8.73 -1.62 0.32
C MET A 636 -9.56 -2.83 -0.12
N VAL A 637 -9.00 -3.69 -0.97
CA VAL A 637 -9.63 -4.95 -1.39
C VAL A 637 -9.44 -6.03 -0.34
N ALA A 638 -8.28 -6.14 0.30
CA ALA A 638 -8.05 -7.04 1.42
C ALA A 638 -8.98 -6.66 2.56
N ALA A 639 -9.09 -5.38 2.93
CA ALA A 639 -10.07 -4.88 3.91
C ALA A 639 -11.53 -5.10 3.47
N ALA A 640 -11.86 -4.95 2.18
CA ALA A 640 -13.20 -5.25 1.63
C ALA A 640 -13.51 -6.76 1.57
N VAL A 641 -12.48 -7.61 1.43
CA VAL A 641 -12.57 -9.07 1.45
C VAL A 641 -12.65 -9.55 2.89
N VAL A 642 -11.90 -8.98 3.83
CA VAL A 642 -12.02 -9.23 5.29
C VAL A 642 -13.43 -8.90 5.76
N THR A 643 -14.00 -7.77 5.32
CA THR A 643 -15.39 -7.42 5.64
C THR A 643 -16.40 -8.36 4.97
N ARG A 644 -16.08 -8.98 3.82
CA ARG A 644 -16.92 -10.04 3.21
C ARG A 644 -16.76 -11.42 3.84
N THR A 645 -15.56 -11.83 4.28
CA THR A 645 -15.32 -13.13 4.92
C THR A 645 -15.69 -13.12 6.40
N ALA A 646 -15.53 -11.99 7.11
CA ALA A 646 -16.10 -11.80 8.44
C ALA A 646 -17.65 -11.77 8.41
N ALA A 647 -18.25 -11.32 7.30
CA ALA A 647 -19.70 -11.41 7.07
C ALA A 647 -20.18 -12.83 6.71
N GLY A 648 -19.28 -13.78 6.44
CA GLY A 648 -19.59 -15.15 6.02
C GLY A 648 -19.95 -16.14 7.13
N GLY A 649 -20.02 -15.71 8.39
CA GLY A 649 -20.15 -16.61 9.55
C GLY A 649 -21.42 -16.47 10.39
N ILE A 650 -22.31 -15.53 10.11
CA ILE A 650 -23.48 -15.27 10.98
C ILE A 650 -24.74 -15.83 10.33
N LYS A 651 -25.15 -17.02 10.78
CA LYS A 651 -26.52 -17.51 10.56
C LYS A 651 -27.49 -16.45 11.09
N ALA A 652 -28.49 -16.15 10.26
CA ALA A 652 -29.55 -15.18 10.49
C ALA A 652 -30.04 -15.15 11.95
N GLY A 653 -29.50 -14.20 12.70
CA GLY A 653 -29.95 -13.82 14.03
C GLY A 653 -29.97 -12.30 14.03
N LYS A 654 -31.17 -11.72 14.14
CA LYS A 654 -31.43 -10.28 14.13
C LYS A 654 -30.53 -9.57 15.17
N ALA A 655 -29.54 -8.84 14.71
CA ALA A 655 -28.83 -7.85 15.52
C ALA A 655 -29.27 -6.45 15.05
N ALA A 656 -29.84 -5.69 15.98
CA ALA A 656 -30.44 -4.38 15.76
C ALA A 656 -29.37 -3.29 15.57
N ILE A 657 -29.50 -2.49 14.50
CA ILE A 657 -28.82 -1.22 14.33
C ILE A 657 -29.90 -0.13 14.44
N VAL A 658 -29.62 0.85 15.31
CA VAL A 658 -30.51 1.94 15.72
C VAL A 658 -30.69 2.91 14.55
N THR A 659 -31.82 2.82 13.86
CA THR A 659 -32.41 3.91 13.08
C THR A 659 -33.18 4.83 14.03
N GLU A 660 -33.29 6.12 13.69
CA GLU A 660 -34.32 7.00 14.26
C GLU A 660 -35.66 6.26 14.11
N THR A 661 -36.09 5.62 15.18
CA THR A 661 -37.23 4.73 15.15
C THR A 661 -38.43 5.66 15.19
N THR A 662 -39.19 5.73 14.10
CA THR A 662 -40.41 6.53 14.13
C THR A 662 -41.31 6.02 15.25
N MET A 663 -42.09 6.89 15.90
CA MET A 663 -43.01 6.46 16.97
C MET A 663 -43.93 5.29 16.54
N ASN A 664 -44.18 5.15 15.24
CA ASN A 664 -44.92 4.02 14.63
C ASN A 664 -44.13 2.70 14.66
N GLU A 665 -42.83 2.73 14.40
CA GLU A 665 -41.94 1.55 14.50
C GLU A 665 -41.71 1.15 15.96
N LEU A 666 -41.58 2.14 16.85
CA LEU A 666 -41.47 1.89 18.28
C LEU A 666 -42.76 1.28 18.82
N THR A 667 -43.92 1.77 18.37
CA THR A 667 -45.24 1.20 18.69
C THR A 667 -45.36 -0.26 18.22
N THR A 668 -44.83 -0.57 17.02
CA THR A 668 -44.80 -1.94 16.50
C THR A 668 -43.88 -2.83 17.33
N THR A 669 -42.74 -2.29 17.76
CA THR A 669 -41.79 -2.99 18.64
C THR A 669 -42.44 -3.31 19.99
N VAL A 670 -43.14 -2.35 20.59
CA VAL A 670 -43.86 -2.54 21.86
C VAL A 670 -44.96 -3.60 21.74
N LYS A 671 -45.69 -3.65 20.61
CA LYS A 671 -46.69 -4.69 20.32
C LYS A 671 -46.05 -6.08 20.24
N ASN A 672 -44.90 -6.19 19.57
CA ASN A 672 -44.18 -7.45 19.46
C ASN A 672 -43.62 -7.89 20.83
N THR A 673 -43.01 -6.97 21.59
CA THR A 673 -42.51 -7.26 22.93
C THR A 673 -43.64 -7.68 23.88
N ALA A 674 -44.82 -7.07 23.78
CA ALA A 674 -45.99 -7.49 24.56
C ALA A 674 -46.43 -8.92 24.21
N ALA A 675 -46.42 -9.28 22.92
CA ALA A 675 -46.74 -10.63 22.46
C ALA A 675 -45.70 -11.67 22.94
N ASP A 676 -44.41 -11.34 22.86
CA ASP A 676 -43.33 -12.21 23.32
C ASP A 676 -43.37 -12.42 24.85
N LEU A 677 -43.62 -11.36 25.62
CA LEU A 677 -43.79 -11.45 27.07
C LEU A 677 -45.02 -12.27 27.47
N LYS A 678 -46.11 -12.16 26.71
CA LYS A 678 -47.29 -13.03 26.88
C LYS A 678 -46.94 -14.50 26.63
N ALA A 679 -46.20 -14.80 25.57
CA ALA A 679 -45.77 -16.14 25.23
C ALA A 679 -44.81 -16.74 26.27
N SER A 680 -43.98 -15.91 26.92
CA SER A 680 -43.03 -16.34 27.95
C SER A 680 -43.64 -16.77 29.29
N GLY A 681 -44.94 -16.50 29.52
CA GLY A 681 -45.61 -16.76 30.80
C GLY A 681 -45.25 -15.79 31.95
N LYS A 682 -44.24 -14.91 31.77
CA LYS A 682 -43.85 -13.87 32.74
C LYS A 682 -44.34 -12.50 32.28
N ALA A 683 -45.64 -12.25 32.40
CA ALA A 683 -46.28 -11.04 31.89
C ALA A 683 -46.33 -9.90 32.93
N PRO A 684 -45.48 -8.85 32.80
CA PRO A 684 -45.55 -7.66 33.65
C PRO A 684 -46.90 -6.94 33.49
N ALA A 685 -47.17 -5.94 34.33
CA ALA A 685 -48.43 -5.20 34.27
C ALA A 685 -48.58 -4.43 32.95
N MET A 686 -47.48 -3.88 32.43
CA MET A 686 -47.45 -3.13 31.16
C MET A 686 -46.04 -3.09 30.55
N VAL A 687 -45.98 -2.86 29.25
CA VAL A 687 -44.77 -2.55 28.46
C VAL A 687 -45.04 -1.29 27.62
N VAL A 688 -44.04 -0.42 27.50
CA VAL A 688 -44.14 0.84 26.77
C VAL A 688 -42.83 1.18 26.08
N GLY A 689 -42.92 1.93 24.98
CA GLY A 689 -41.77 2.53 24.32
C GLY A 689 -41.70 4.01 24.62
N ALA A 690 -40.49 4.54 24.79
CA ALA A 690 -40.20 5.96 24.90
C ALA A 690 -39.18 6.38 23.84
N GLU A 691 -39.26 7.63 23.39
CA GLU A 691 -38.36 8.26 22.42
C GLU A 691 -37.93 9.64 22.92
N LEU A 692 -36.65 9.99 22.71
CA LEU A 692 -36.07 11.29 22.99
C LEU A 692 -34.90 11.55 22.03
N ASN A 693 -35.02 12.57 21.18
CA ASN A 693 -33.98 13.01 20.23
C ASN A 693 -33.42 11.86 19.36
N GLY A 694 -34.30 10.98 18.87
CA GLY A 694 -33.98 9.84 18.03
C GLY A 694 -33.48 8.60 18.78
N GLN A 695 -33.28 8.68 20.10
CA GLN A 695 -33.00 7.52 20.96
C GLN A 695 -34.31 6.91 21.46
N THR A 696 -34.40 5.57 21.50
CA THR A 696 -35.58 4.88 21.99
C THR A 696 -35.27 3.92 23.13
N ALA A 697 -36.24 3.73 24.03
CA ALA A 697 -36.18 2.76 25.10
C ALA A 697 -37.51 2.01 25.19
N VAL A 698 -37.47 0.67 25.25
CA VAL A 698 -38.63 -0.15 25.60
C VAL A 698 -38.44 -0.67 27.02
N ALA A 699 -39.41 -0.42 27.89
CA ALA A 699 -39.36 -0.88 29.28
C ALA A 699 -40.69 -1.50 29.70
N SER A 700 -40.65 -2.27 30.79
CA SER A 700 -41.84 -2.88 31.39
C SER A 700 -41.92 -2.52 32.87
N SER A 701 -43.11 -2.61 33.45
CA SER A 701 -43.31 -2.33 34.88
C SER A 701 -42.48 -3.29 35.75
N GLY A 702 -41.79 -2.76 36.74
CA GLY A 702 -40.88 -3.53 37.61
C GLY A 702 -40.63 -2.82 38.94
N PRO A 703 -39.62 -3.25 39.72
CA PRO A 703 -39.22 -2.55 40.95
C PRO A 703 -38.72 -1.12 40.65
N PRO A 704 -38.74 -0.19 41.62
CA PRO A 704 -38.21 1.15 41.41
C PRO A 704 -36.72 1.11 41.05
N PRO A 705 -36.26 1.96 40.12
CA PRO A 705 -34.85 2.01 39.73
C PRO A 705 -33.96 2.48 40.90
N SER A 706 -32.75 1.92 41.00
CA SER A 706 -31.76 2.30 42.01
C SER A 706 -31.03 3.61 41.70
N VAL A 707 -31.12 4.10 40.46
CA VAL A 707 -30.56 5.36 40.01
C VAL A 707 -31.63 6.15 39.26
N VAL A 708 -31.86 7.39 39.70
CA VAL A 708 -32.84 8.31 39.11
C VAL A 708 -32.09 9.38 38.32
N ALA A 709 -32.59 9.72 37.14
CA ALA A 709 -32.07 10.81 36.33
C ALA A 709 -32.18 12.13 37.14
N PRO A 710 -31.12 12.94 37.25
CA PRO A 710 -31.15 14.19 38.04
C PRO A 710 -32.33 15.11 37.69
N GLN A 711 -32.78 15.08 36.44
CA GLN A 711 -33.90 15.86 35.93
C GLN A 711 -35.27 15.43 36.49
N LEU A 712 -35.37 14.21 37.02
CA LEU A 712 -36.59 13.68 37.65
C LEU A 712 -36.62 13.91 39.17
N GLU A 713 -35.46 14.14 39.80
CA GLU A 713 -35.33 14.25 41.26
C GLU A 713 -36.24 15.31 41.91
N PRO A 714 -36.43 16.53 41.34
CA PRO A 714 -37.30 17.53 41.95
C PRO A 714 -38.77 17.07 42.03
N VAL A 715 -39.27 16.43 40.96
CA VAL A 715 -40.65 15.95 40.89
C VAL A 715 -40.84 14.70 41.75
N VAL A 716 -39.86 13.79 41.74
CA VAL A 716 -39.86 12.59 42.59
C VAL A 716 -39.87 12.95 44.07
N SER A 717 -39.10 13.96 44.47
CA SER A 717 -39.05 14.44 45.86
C SER A 717 -40.39 15.05 46.30
N ASN A 718 -41.02 15.85 45.43
CA ASN A 718 -42.33 16.45 45.70
C ASN A 718 -43.46 15.41 45.81
N LEU A 719 -43.34 14.27 45.12
CA LEU A 719 -44.30 13.17 45.18
C LEU A 719 -44.05 12.21 46.35
N GLY A 720 -43.08 12.50 47.22
CA GLY A 720 -42.79 11.71 48.42
C GLY A 720 -41.64 10.71 48.28
N GLY A 721 -40.83 10.80 47.22
CA GLY A 721 -39.64 9.97 47.02
C GLY A 721 -39.88 8.67 46.24
N ILE A 722 -38.80 8.09 45.70
CA ILE A 722 -38.92 6.87 44.89
C ILE A 722 -39.32 5.66 45.75
N GLY A 723 -40.19 4.80 45.23
CA GLY A 723 -40.67 3.62 45.96
C GLY A 723 -41.77 3.91 47.00
N THR A 724 -42.21 5.15 47.17
CA THR A 724 -43.35 5.48 48.04
C THR A 724 -44.67 5.36 47.27
N ARG A 725 -45.73 4.99 48.00
CA ARG A 725 -47.10 4.98 47.46
C ARG A 725 -47.67 6.38 47.58
N THR A 726 -47.96 7.00 46.45
CA THR A 726 -48.49 8.36 46.38
C THR A 726 -50.01 8.37 46.58
N GLU A 727 -50.60 9.56 46.66
CA GLU A 727 -52.06 9.77 46.72
C GLU A 727 -52.79 9.20 45.48
N ALA A 728 -52.10 9.08 44.33
CA ALA A 728 -52.62 8.43 43.12
C ALA A 728 -52.69 6.89 43.24
N GLY A 729 -52.38 6.32 44.41
CA GLY A 729 -52.57 4.91 44.74
C GLY A 729 -51.49 3.97 44.17
N ASN A 730 -50.56 4.45 43.36
CA ASN A 730 -49.47 3.64 42.76
C ASN A 730 -48.10 3.97 43.38
N VAL A 731 -47.18 3.00 43.34
CA VAL A 731 -45.81 3.18 43.83
C VAL A 731 -44.97 3.91 42.79
N LEU A 732 -44.36 5.04 43.16
CA LEU A 732 -43.54 5.85 42.28
C LEU A 732 -42.27 5.10 41.86
N GLY A 733 -41.97 5.11 40.56
CA GLY A 733 -40.80 4.43 39.99
C GLY A 733 -41.05 3.01 39.44
N CYS A 734 -42.20 2.39 39.76
CA CYS A 734 -42.49 1.02 39.31
C CYS A 734 -43.12 0.93 37.91
N CYS A 735 -43.60 2.05 37.35
CA CYS A 735 -44.32 2.07 36.07
C CYS A 735 -43.35 1.96 34.89
N ALA A 736 -43.80 1.35 33.79
CA ALA A 736 -42.96 1.14 32.61
C ALA A 736 -42.50 2.47 31.99
N GLU A 737 -43.36 3.49 32.02
CA GLU A 737 -43.07 4.84 31.52
C GLU A 737 -41.96 5.50 32.33
N PHE A 738 -42.03 5.39 33.66
CA PHE A 738 -40.97 5.89 34.53
C PHE A 738 -39.64 5.21 34.22
N GLN A 739 -39.64 3.89 34.06
CA GLN A 739 -38.41 3.16 33.74
C GLN A 739 -37.83 3.54 32.36
N ALA A 740 -38.67 3.63 31.32
CA ALA A 740 -38.25 4.00 29.98
C ALA A 740 -37.73 5.44 29.90
N GLY A 741 -38.47 6.40 30.48
CA GLY A 741 -38.09 7.80 30.49
C GLY A 741 -36.86 8.09 31.36
N ASN A 742 -36.76 7.46 32.53
CA ASN A 742 -35.58 7.57 33.41
C ASN A 742 -34.30 7.11 32.68
N LYS A 743 -34.38 6.01 31.92
CA LYS A 743 -33.26 5.51 31.12
C LYS A 743 -32.83 6.54 30.05
N LEU A 744 -33.77 7.07 29.28
CA LEU A 744 -33.44 8.05 28.23
C LEU A 744 -32.88 9.35 28.81
N LEU A 745 -33.36 9.81 29.96
CA LEU A 745 -32.89 11.05 30.59
C LEU A 745 -31.50 10.90 31.24
N LEU A 746 -31.15 9.70 31.74
CA LEU A 746 -29.78 9.40 32.18
C LEU A 746 -28.78 9.49 31.02
N ASP A 747 -29.19 9.02 29.84
CA ASP A 747 -28.36 9.05 28.63
C ASP A 747 -28.35 10.46 27.96
N ASN A 748 -29.25 11.37 28.38
CA ASN A 748 -29.41 12.71 27.81
C ASN A 748 -29.51 13.79 28.91
N PRO A 749 -28.39 14.16 29.57
CA PRO A 749 -28.38 15.02 30.75
C PRO A 749 -28.89 16.45 30.51
N GLN A 750 -28.95 16.91 29.25
CA GLN A 750 -29.43 18.26 28.88
C GLN A 750 -30.93 18.30 28.52
N ALA A 751 -31.61 17.14 28.48
CA ALA A 751 -33.03 17.07 28.13
C ALA A 751 -33.94 17.26 29.35
N THR A 752 -35.14 17.80 29.11
CA THR A 752 -36.19 17.96 30.12
C THR A 752 -37.18 16.79 30.07
N PRO A 753 -37.80 16.40 31.21
CA PRO A 753 -38.69 15.25 31.25
C PRO A 753 -39.88 15.34 30.27
N SER A 754 -40.37 16.54 30.00
CA SER A 754 -41.49 16.78 29.06
C SER A 754 -41.17 16.46 27.60
N GLN A 755 -39.89 16.41 27.23
CA GLN A 755 -39.43 16.10 25.87
C GLN A 755 -39.48 14.60 25.55
N VAL A 756 -39.67 13.73 26.55
CA VAL A 756 -39.82 12.29 26.30
C VAL A 756 -41.19 12.01 25.70
N ASN A 757 -41.20 11.36 24.54
CA ASN A 757 -42.41 10.90 23.86
C ASN A 757 -42.65 9.43 24.21
N PHE A 758 -43.91 9.05 24.48
CA PHE A 758 -44.25 7.67 24.81
C PHE A 758 -45.20 7.09 23.76
N THR A 759 -45.04 5.80 23.46
CA THR A 759 -46.05 5.03 22.73
C THR A 759 -47.24 4.76 23.64
N GLU A 760 -48.33 4.22 23.09
CA GLU A 760 -49.34 3.56 23.92
C GLU A 760 -48.69 2.42 24.72
N ALA A 761 -48.96 2.36 26.02
CA ALA A 761 -48.53 1.26 26.85
C ALA A 761 -49.48 0.07 26.68
N ILE A 762 -48.94 -1.14 26.58
CA ILE A 762 -49.72 -2.36 26.33
C ILE A 762 -49.61 -3.29 27.52
N ARG A 763 -50.75 -3.85 27.96
CA ARG A 763 -50.78 -4.92 28.95
C ARG A 763 -50.53 -6.27 28.27
N PRO A 764 -49.38 -6.94 28.48
CA PRO A 764 -49.05 -8.17 27.74
C PRO A 764 -50.09 -9.28 27.89
N ARG A 765 -50.73 -9.42 29.06
CA ARG A 765 -51.73 -10.49 29.30
C ARG A 765 -52.96 -10.38 28.41
N THR A 766 -53.48 -9.17 28.22
CA THR A 766 -54.75 -8.91 27.53
C THR A 766 -54.57 -8.30 26.14
N GLY A 767 -53.40 -7.73 25.85
CA GLY A 767 -53.14 -6.98 24.61
C GLY A 767 -53.83 -5.62 24.55
N GLN A 768 -54.49 -5.19 25.63
CA GLN A 768 -55.17 -3.91 25.71
C GLN A 768 -54.20 -2.77 26.03
N THR A 769 -54.51 -1.58 25.53
CA THR A 769 -53.81 -0.35 25.88
C THR A 769 -54.13 0.07 27.31
N VAL A 770 -53.14 0.60 28.02
CA VAL A 770 -53.24 1.06 29.39
C VAL A 770 -52.93 2.56 29.42
N PRO A 771 -53.80 3.41 29.99
CA PRO A 771 -53.51 4.82 30.11
C PRO A 771 -52.35 5.07 31.07
N MET A 772 -51.57 6.11 30.80
CA MET A 772 -50.49 6.55 31.68
C MET A 772 -51.04 6.90 33.07
N CYS A 773 -50.37 6.47 34.13
CA CYS A 773 -50.81 6.75 35.50
C CYS A 773 -50.52 8.21 35.90
N ASP A 774 -51.24 8.73 36.88
CA ASP A 774 -51.15 10.16 37.25
C ASP A 774 -49.78 10.54 37.83
N ASN A 775 -49.08 9.59 38.46
CA ASN A 775 -47.68 9.79 38.87
C ASN A 775 -46.77 10.01 37.66
N CYS A 776 -46.92 9.24 36.57
CA CYS A 776 -46.10 9.39 35.37
C CYS A 776 -46.50 10.64 34.57
N LYS A 777 -47.79 11.00 34.53
CA LYS A 777 -48.24 12.27 33.95
C LYS A 777 -47.62 13.47 34.67
N ALA A 778 -47.64 13.48 36.00
CA ALA A 778 -46.99 14.52 36.80
C ALA A 778 -45.46 14.54 36.59
N THR A 779 -44.83 13.37 36.49
CA THR A 779 -43.38 13.22 36.30
C THR A 779 -42.89 13.73 34.95
N PHE A 780 -43.61 13.43 33.86
CA PHE A 780 -43.22 13.78 32.49
C PHE A 780 -44.04 14.92 31.88
N GLY A 781 -44.90 15.58 32.66
CA GLY A 781 -45.74 16.70 32.21
C GLY A 781 -46.68 16.34 31.05
N LYS A 782 -47.42 15.23 31.15
CA LYS A 782 -48.32 14.71 30.11
C LYS A 782 -49.80 14.77 30.48
#